data_AF-A0A2T1E1T1-F1
#
_entry.id   AF-A0A2T1E1T1-F1
#
_cell.length_a   1.000
_cell.length_b   1.000
_cell.length_c   1.000
_cell.angle_alpha   90.00
_cell.angle_beta   90.00
_cell.angle_gamma   90.00
#
_symmetry.space_group_name_H-M   'P 1'
#
loop_
_entity.id
_entity.type
_entity.pdbx_description
1 polymer ?
#
loop_
_entity_poly.entity_id
_entity_poly.type
_entity_poly.pdbx_seq_one_letter_code
_entity_poly.pdbx_strand_id
1 'polypeptide(L)'
;MPKPFLQIPNWFSSENQGGNIAVADLNNDGQQDLIVLMIDNPPGQNQGFYRIGKRLDVNGNVTAGWGDWIPVPDWFSQENQGAGVAIADLNKDGKSDLIIFMVDNPEGKNQGFYKVGKSLDINGNVTGGWSNWIPVPNWFSWENQGAGIAIADLNKDGQPELIVFMIDNPPQLNQGFYKIGQKLDANGNVTGGWSDWIPVPDWFSWENQGAGVTIADLENNGVLDLLIFQIDNAIGQNQAFYRIGSGINANGTVADWSNWLGVPNWFSWENQGGGIAATKLNGKHKLFTFMVDNPPNKNEGFYEVLDLEHDPTIQGKWELLPFNSGVLAVHAALLPQGKVLFFAGSGSSAKRFASNDFGNEAKGIFTSVVWDPTVSPNSGTPNFTHPKTIRDGQGKPFDFFCGGDAFLADGRLLSAGGTSHYNPFMGRADATVFNLQTEQWSFIKPMAHGRWYPTLIPLGDGRILATTGLNEAGNAHNQALEIYSDKTNTWQTLQFAPGFPGLPLYAHLFLLQDGRIFFSGGRMDDPLQVQPCIFDLKQNPVPVKPVPDLLDPVLRNQSASVLLPPAQDQKVMIMGGGPVGKEDKTDATDKVSIVDLKAANPKYVAAAPMQLPRLHLNSVLLPDHTVFVGGGALKQEDEPLSRLQAEIYDPATDTWHLMAPAIVPRLYHSTALLLPDGRVVAAGGNPEGGQSVTWEPPDPEEEMRLEVFSPPYLFKGARPVIGDVVTEWKYGQTITIASPQAGTLRWVSLVKNGVTTHSFDSGQRLVDLTIVSQAQGLIRATITPNPNLAPPGWYMLFITDTNGVPSVAKWVHLT
;
A
#
# COMPACT_ATOMS: atom_id res chain seq x y z
N MET A 1 -12.46 -8.98 17.75
CA MET A 1 -12.18 -9.45 16.38
C MET A 1 -12.38 -8.27 15.43
N PRO A 2 -11.35 -7.87 14.68
CA PRO A 2 -11.51 -6.89 13.62
C PRO A 2 -12.36 -7.47 12.49
N LYS A 3 -13.27 -6.67 11.95
CA LYS A 3 -13.91 -7.00 10.67
C LYS A 3 -12.82 -7.01 9.60
N PRO A 4 -12.84 -7.95 8.65
CA PRO A 4 -13.97 -8.79 8.26
C PRO A 4 -13.85 -10.29 8.61
N PHE A 5 -12.94 -10.69 9.50
CA PHE A 5 -12.82 -12.10 9.89
C PHE A 5 -14.14 -12.65 10.46
N LEU A 6 -14.40 -13.93 10.19
CA LEU A 6 -15.56 -14.69 10.65
C LEU A 6 -15.08 -15.82 11.55
N GLN A 7 -15.64 -15.90 12.77
CA GLN A 7 -15.33 -16.97 13.71
C GLN A 7 -15.98 -18.28 13.28
N ILE A 8 -15.23 -19.37 13.35
CA ILE A 8 -15.79 -20.73 13.26
C ILE A 8 -16.35 -21.09 14.63
N PRO A 9 -17.67 -21.29 14.77
CA PRO A 9 -18.30 -21.47 16.07
C PRO A 9 -17.98 -22.84 16.67
N ASN A 10 -18.03 -22.91 18.00
CA ASN A 10 -17.79 -24.12 18.78
C ASN A 10 -16.41 -24.76 18.47
N TRP A 11 -15.37 -23.95 18.29
CA TRP A 11 -13.99 -24.42 18.28
C TRP A 11 -13.65 -25.02 19.64
N PHE A 12 -13.35 -26.31 19.71
CA PHE A 12 -13.16 -27.00 21.00
C PHE A 12 -11.69 -27.15 21.39
N SER A 13 -10.80 -27.27 20.40
CA SER A 13 -9.37 -27.47 20.60
C SER A 13 -8.73 -26.31 21.35
N SER A 14 -7.89 -26.63 22.33
CA SER A 14 -7.11 -25.64 23.10
C SER A 14 -5.76 -25.35 22.47
N GLU A 15 -5.19 -26.34 21.77
CA GLU A 15 -3.92 -26.26 21.05
C GLU A 15 -4.08 -27.02 19.73
N ASN A 16 -3.52 -26.46 18.65
CA ASN A 16 -3.60 -27.02 17.32
C ASN A 16 -2.21 -27.21 16.73
N GLN A 17 -2.10 -28.14 15.79
CA GLN A 17 -0.88 -28.40 15.02
C GLN A 17 -1.14 -28.39 13.52
N GLY A 18 -2.10 -27.56 13.12
CA GLY A 18 -2.54 -27.40 11.75
C GLY A 18 -4.04 -27.20 11.63
N GLY A 19 -4.41 -26.67 10.49
CA GLY A 19 -5.78 -26.54 10.04
C GLY A 19 -5.79 -26.05 8.61
N ASN A 20 -6.89 -26.26 7.90
CA ASN A 20 -7.03 -25.85 6.52
C ASN A 20 -8.52 -25.71 6.15
N ILE A 21 -8.81 -25.22 4.95
CA ILE A 21 -10.18 -24.97 4.50
C ILE A 21 -10.36 -25.39 3.04
N ALA A 22 -11.55 -25.86 2.70
CA ALA A 22 -11.97 -26.14 1.33
C ALA A 22 -13.39 -25.63 1.11
N VAL A 23 -13.75 -25.41 -0.16
CA VAL A 23 -15.09 -24.97 -0.55
C VAL A 23 -15.56 -25.84 -1.70
N ALA A 24 -16.78 -26.37 -1.60
CA ALA A 24 -17.38 -27.21 -2.63
C ALA A 24 -18.91 -27.23 -2.51
N ASP A 25 -19.60 -27.51 -3.61
CA ASP A 25 -21.04 -27.82 -3.62
C ASP A 25 -21.23 -29.31 -3.33
N LEU A 26 -21.58 -29.65 -2.09
CA LEU A 26 -21.59 -31.05 -1.62
C LEU A 26 -22.85 -31.82 -2.05
N ASN A 27 -23.93 -31.13 -2.41
CA ASN A 27 -25.21 -31.75 -2.78
C ASN A 27 -25.63 -31.46 -4.24
N ASN A 28 -24.77 -30.81 -5.02
CA ASN A 28 -24.99 -30.36 -6.40
C ASN A 28 -26.23 -29.48 -6.57
N ASP A 29 -26.54 -28.63 -5.59
CA ASP A 29 -27.67 -27.70 -5.66
C ASP A 29 -27.29 -26.30 -6.20
N GLY A 30 -26.01 -26.11 -6.54
CA GLY A 30 -25.41 -24.87 -7.01
C GLY A 30 -24.93 -23.95 -5.88
N GLN A 31 -25.13 -24.32 -4.61
CA GLN A 31 -24.63 -23.55 -3.47
C GLN A 31 -23.37 -24.19 -2.90
N GLN A 32 -22.39 -23.36 -2.59
CA GLN A 32 -21.14 -23.80 -2.01
C GLN A 32 -21.29 -24.00 -0.51
N ASP A 33 -20.59 -24.98 0.03
CA ASP A 33 -20.43 -25.26 1.45
C ASP A 33 -18.96 -25.09 1.85
N LEU A 34 -18.74 -24.76 3.11
CA LEU A 34 -17.41 -24.57 3.69
C LEU A 34 -16.98 -25.81 4.46
N ILE A 35 -15.79 -26.33 4.18
CA ILE A 35 -15.21 -27.46 4.88
C ILE A 35 -14.00 -26.96 5.64
N VAL A 36 -14.02 -27.11 6.95
CA VAL A 36 -12.89 -26.72 7.82
C VAL A 36 -12.25 -27.98 8.37
N LEU A 37 -10.92 -28.04 8.32
CA LEU A 37 -10.09 -29.06 8.95
C LEU A 37 -9.28 -28.41 10.08
N MET A 38 -9.15 -29.13 11.20
CA MET A 38 -8.21 -28.80 12.27
C MET A 38 -7.54 -30.06 12.79
N ILE A 39 -6.32 -29.94 13.29
CA ILE A 39 -5.63 -30.99 14.06
C ILE A 39 -5.64 -30.55 15.52
N ASP A 40 -6.36 -31.28 16.37
CA ASP A 40 -6.36 -31.09 17.81
C ASP A 40 -5.10 -31.69 18.41
N ASN A 41 -4.44 -30.96 19.32
CA ASN A 41 -3.27 -31.39 20.08
C ASN A 41 -3.61 -31.53 21.58
N PRO A 42 -4.35 -32.57 21.98
CA PRO A 42 -4.57 -32.87 23.38
C PRO A 42 -3.33 -33.51 24.01
N PRO A 43 -3.23 -33.60 25.35
CA PRO A 43 -2.19 -34.40 25.99
C PRO A 43 -2.22 -35.85 25.47
N GLY A 44 -1.18 -36.27 24.76
CA GLY A 44 -1.08 -37.58 24.15
C GLY A 44 -1.07 -37.51 22.63
N GLN A 45 -1.93 -38.30 21.98
CA GLN A 45 -1.96 -38.41 20.53
C GLN A 45 -2.85 -37.33 19.92
N ASN A 46 -2.36 -36.66 18.88
CA ASN A 46 -3.15 -35.78 18.03
C ASN A 46 -4.36 -36.48 17.39
N GLN A 47 -5.34 -35.67 17.00
CA GLN A 47 -6.49 -36.14 16.23
C GLN A 47 -6.98 -35.07 15.26
N GLY A 48 -7.11 -35.45 13.98
CA GLY A 48 -7.73 -34.61 12.96
C GLY A 48 -9.26 -34.60 13.06
N PHE A 49 -9.86 -33.42 12.90
CA PHE A 49 -11.31 -33.21 12.84
C PHE A 49 -11.68 -32.30 11.68
N TYR A 50 -12.79 -32.61 11.02
CA TYR A 50 -13.37 -31.73 10.01
C TYR A 50 -14.83 -31.39 10.32
N ARG A 51 -15.34 -30.32 9.72
CA ARG A 51 -16.71 -29.85 9.89
C ARG A 51 -17.20 -29.12 8.65
N ILE A 52 -18.52 -29.17 8.44
CA ILE A 52 -19.21 -28.51 7.34
C ILE A 52 -19.99 -27.28 7.82
N GLY A 53 -19.74 -26.13 7.21
CA GLY A 53 -20.56 -24.94 7.28
C GLY A 53 -21.46 -24.85 6.04
N LYS A 54 -22.78 -24.88 6.23
CA LYS A 54 -23.73 -25.10 5.14
C LYS A 54 -24.17 -23.81 4.45
N ARG A 55 -24.24 -23.85 3.13
CA ARG A 55 -24.84 -22.82 2.24
C ARG A 55 -24.23 -21.45 2.44
N LEU A 56 -23.10 -21.24 1.77
CA LEU A 56 -22.43 -19.95 1.69
C LEU A 56 -23.31 -18.94 0.93
N ASP A 57 -23.49 -17.76 1.52
CA ASP A 57 -24.06 -16.62 0.80
C ASP A 57 -23.04 -15.99 -0.15
N VAL A 58 -23.44 -14.91 -0.84
CA VAL A 58 -22.58 -14.20 -1.81
C VAL A 58 -21.33 -13.55 -1.19
N ASN A 59 -21.30 -13.37 0.12
CA ASN A 59 -20.18 -12.83 0.89
C ASN A 59 -19.35 -13.93 1.57
N GLY A 60 -19.72 -15.21 1.39
CA GLY A 60 -19.08 -16.35 2.03
C GLY A 60 -19.45 -16.55 3.50
N ASN A 61 -20.59 -16.03 3.95
CA ASN A 61 -21.13 -16.37 5.27
C ASN A 61 -21.86 -17.71 5.21
N VAL A 62 -21.64 -18.56 6.22
CA VAL A 62 -22.43 -19.78 6.42
C VAL A 62 -23.84 -19.42 6.90
N THR A 63 -24.87 -19.76 6.11
CA THR A 63 -26.26 -19.34 6.39
C THR A 63 -27.17 -20.43 6.95
N ALA A 64 -26.87 -21.71 6.69
CA ALA A 64 -27.68 -22.83 7.15
C ALA A 64 -27.07 -23.58 8.35
N GLY A 65 -26.21 -22.89 9.07
CA GLY A 65 -25.58 -23.39 10.30
C GLY A 65 -24.40 -24.33 10.05
N TRP A 66 -23.78 -24.70 11.16
CA TRP A 66 -22.60 -25.56 11.20
C TRP A 66 -22.97 -26.95 11.69
N GLY A 67 -22.39 -27.98 11.04
CA GLY A 67 -22.51 -29.38 11.48
C GLY A 67 -21.66 -29.69 12.71
N ASP A 68 -21.56 -30.97 13.05
CA ASP A 68 -20.70 -31.45 14.14
C ASP A 68 -19.21 -31.46 13.71
N TRP A 69 -18.31 -31.53 14.69
CA TRP A 69 -16.90 -31.85 14.40
C TRP A 69 -16.77 -33.36 14.29
N ILE A 70 -16.25 -33.84 13.16
CA ILE A 70 -16.19 -35.26 12.82
C ILE A 70 -14.73 -35.70 12.85
N PRO A 71 -14.36 -36.73 13.66
CA PRO A 71 -13.00 -37.22 13.69
C PRO A 71 -12.65 -37.92 12.37
N VAL A 72 -11.44 -37.69 11.88
CA VAL A 72 -10.86 -38.44 10.77
C VAL A 72 -10.46 -39.83 11.29
N PRO A 73 -10.95 -40.93 10.69
CA PRO A 73 -10.70 -42.28 11.21
C PRO A 73 -9.24 -42.71 10.99
N ASP A 74 -8.80 -43.64 11.85
CA ASP A 74 -7.46 -44.25 11.81
C ASP A 74 -6.32 -43.22 11.87
N TRP A 75 -6.50 -42.12 12.62
CA TRP A 75 -5.41 -41.18 12.89
C TRP A 75 -4.32 -41.89 13.70
N PHE A 76 -3.09 -41.86 13.21
CA PHE A 76 -1.95 -42.55 13.84
C PHE A 76 -0.86 -41.60 14.34
N SER A 77 -0.84 -40.39 13.79
CA SER A 77 0.21 -39.40 14.02
C SER A 77 0.13 -38.87 15.45
N GLN A 78 1.27 -38.86 16.15
CA GLN A 78 1.36 -38.34 17.52
C GLN A 78 1.49 -36.82 17.52
N GLU A 79 2.25 -36.28 16.56
CA GLU A 79 2.58 -34.87 16.40
C GLU A 79 2.49 -34.51 14.92
N ASN A 80 2.06 -33.28 14.61
CA ASN A 80 1.84 -32.83 13.25
C ASN A 80 2.49 -31.47 12.99
N GLN A 81 2.82 -31.21 11.72
CA GLN A 81 3.44 -29.96 11.27
C GLN A 81 2.79 -29.40 9.99
N GLY A 82 1.54 -29.80 9.73
CA GLY A 82 0.80 -29.36 8.56
C GLY A 82 -0.47 -30.17 8.33
N ALA A 83 -1.47 -29.53 7.74
CA ALA A 83 -2.77 -30.12 7.45
C ALA A 83 -3.33 -29.54 6.14
N GLY A 84 -4.01 -30.36 5.35
CA GLY A 84 -4.66 -29.92 4.12
C GLY A 84 -6.01 -30.62 3.94
N VAL A 85 -6.97 -29.93 3.31
CA VAL A 85 -8.25 -30.52 2.94
C VAL A 85 -8.58 -30.12 1.50
N ALA A 86 -9.07 -31.07 0.71
CA ALA A 86 -9.58 -30.83 -0.62
C ALA A 86 -10.85 -31.64 -0.86
N ILE A 87 -11.71 -31.16 -1.75
CA ILE A 87 -12.92 -31.84 -2.19
C ILE A 87 -12.85 -32.04 -3.71
N ALA A 88 -13.15 -33.25 -4.18
CA ALA A 88 -13.26 -33.56 -5.60
C ALA A 88 -14.15 -34.79 -5.82
N ASP A 89 -14.82 -34.88 -6.97
CA ASP A 89 -15.48 -36.12 -7.40
C ASP A 89 -14.47 -36.98 -8.19
N LEU A 90 -13.80 -37.93 -7.53
CA LEU A 90 -12.69 -38.68 -8.12
C LEU A 90 -13.17 -39.83 -9.02
N ASN A 91 -14.37 -40.36 -8.78
CA ASN A 91 -14.94 -41.49 -9.53
C ASN A 91 -15.99 -41.05 -10.57
N LYS A 92 -16.33 -39.77 -10.62
CA LYS A 92 -17.33 -39.15 -11.50
C LYS A 92 -18.74 -39.70 -11.30
N ASP A 93 -19.08 -40.08 -10.07
CA ASP A 93 -20.43 -40.56 -9.73
C ASP A 93 -21.39 -39.43 -9.32
N GLY A 94 -20.91 -38.18 -9.35
CA GLY A 94 -21.65 -36.99 -8.95
C GLY A 94 -21.64 -36.74 -7.45
N LYS A 95 -20.86 -37.48 -6.67
CA LYS A 95 -20.70 -37.25 -5.23
C LYS A 95 -19.30 -36.75 -4.93
N SER A 96 -19.22 -35.77 -4.04
CA SER A 96 -17.94 -35.26 -3.56
C SER A 96 -17.21 -36.30 -2.73
N ASP A 97 -15.92 -36.45 -2.94
CA ASP A 97 -15.00 -37.17 -2.05
C ASP A 97 -14.20 -36.17 -1.21
N LEU A 98 -13.92 -36.55 0.03
CA LEU A 98 -13.13 -35.77 1.00
C LEU A 98 -11.68 -36.25 0.97
N ILE A 99 -10.74 -35.35 0.74
CA ILE A 99 -9.32 -35.66 0.81
C ILE A 99 -8.73 -34.93 2.01
N ILE A 100 -8.21 -35.70 2.97
CA ILE A 100 -7.51 -35.20 4.14
C ILE A 100 -6.02 -35.43 3.96
N PHE A 101 -5.22 -34.42 4.27
CA PHE A 101 -3.77 -34.46 4.24
C PHE A 101 -3.20 -34.02 5.59
N MET A 102 -2.13 -34.67 6.01
CA MET A 102 -1.36 -34.32 7.20
C MET A 102 0.13 -34.50 6.97
N VAL A 103 0.94 -33.71 7.66
CA VAL A 103 2.38 -33.97 7.82
C VAL A 103 2.59 -34.61 9.19
N ASP A 104 3.03 -35.86 9.19
CA ASP A 104 3.41 -36.59 10.41
C ASP A 104 4.82 -36.14 10.85
N ASN A 105 4.98 -35.87 12.14
CA ASN A 105 6.23 -35.46 12.77
C ASN A 105 6.70 -36.50 13.82
N PRO A 106 7.27 -37.63 13.39
CA PRO A 106 7.80 -38.65 14.30
C PRO A 106 9.14 -38.22 14.92
N GLU A 107 9.77 -39.07 15.76
CA GLU A 107 11.13 -38.88 16.31
C GLU A 107 12.25 -38.90 15.22
N GLY A 108 11.90 -38.69 13.96
CA GLY A 108 12.79 -38.74 12.81
C GLY A 108 12.27 -37.83 11.71
N LYS A 109 12.55 -38.19 10.47
CA LYS A 109 12.15 -37.38 9.33
C LYS A 109 10.63 -37.34 9.17
N ASN A 110 10.09 -36.13 8.97
CA ASN A 110 8.71 -35.92 8.59
C ASN A 110 8.28 -36.72 7.36
N GLN A 111 6.97 -36.97 7.27
CA GLN A 111 6.37 -37.58 6.10
C GLN A 111 4.94 -37.08 5.89
N GLY A 112 4.66 -36.57 4.68
CA GLY A 112 3.30 -36.23 4.28
C GLY A 112 2.47 -37.45 3.93
N PHE A 113 1.23 -37.50 4.39
CA PHE A 113 0.24 -38.53 4.08
C PHE A 113 -1.10 -37.91 3.71
N TYR A 114 -1.83 -38.55 2.79
CA TYR A 114 -3.22 -38.21 2.50
C TYR A 114 -4.13 -39.43 2.53
N LYS A 115 -5.43 -39.20 2.69
CA LYS A 115 -6.47 -40.22 2.79
C LYS A 115 -7.75 -39.72 2.14
N VAL A 116 -8.47 -40.64 1.49
CA VAL A 116 -9.71 -40.34 0.75
C VAL A 116 -10.91 -40.93 1.49
N GLY A 117 -11.89 -40.10 1.80
CA GLY A 117 -13.22 -40.47 2.28
C GLY A 117 -14.23 -40.35 1.15
N LYS A 118 -14.77 -41.48 0.70
CA LYS A 118 -15.62 -41.53 -0.49
C LYS A 118 -17.07 -41.13 -0.24
N SER A 119 -17.67 -40.42 -1.19
CA SER A 119 -19.09 -40.03 -1.13
C SER A 119 -19.46 -39.30 0.17
N LEU A 120 -18.80 -38.17 0.40
CA LEU A 120 -19.10 -37.22 1.47
C LEU A 120 -20.49 -36.61 1.25
N ASP A 121 -21.34 -36.68 2.28
CA ASP A 121 -22.65 -36.03 2.28
C ASP A 121 -22.61 -34.62 2.90
N ILE A 122 -23.70 -33.87 2.72
CA ILE A 122 -23.87 -32.51 3.26
C ILE A 122 -23.82 -32.41 4.79
N ASN A 123 -23.99 -33.52 5.51
CA ASN A 123 -23.85 -33.55 6.97
C ASN A 123 -22.42 -33.89 7.41
N GLY A 124 -21.51 -34.11 6.45
CA GLY A 124 -20.13 -34.48 6.69
C GLY A 124 -19.91 -35.99 6.82
N ASN A 125 -20.90 -36.84 6.53
CA ASN A 125 -20.69 -38.29 6.63
C ASN A 125 -20.02 -38.82 5.36
N VAL A 126 -18.94 -39.58 5.53
CA VAL A 126 -18.32 -40.36 4.47
C VAL A 126 -19.03 -41.72 4.35
N THR A 127 -19.76 -41.93 3.26
CA THR A 127 -20.66 -43.10 3.10
C THR A 127 -20.05 -44.24 2.26
N GLY A 128 -19.09 -43.93 1.39
CA GLY A 128 -18.39 -44.89 0.54
C GLY A 128 -17.17 -45.55 1.20
N GLY A 129 -16.92 -45.25 2.47
CA GLY A 129 -15.77 -45.73 3.23
C GLY A 129 -14.49 -44.90 2.99
N TRP A 130 -13.46 -45.24 3.76
CA TRP A 130 -12.18 -44.53 3.77
C TRP A 130 -11.05 -45.38 3.20
N SER A 131 -10.12 -44.76 2.50
CA SER A 131 -8.88 -45.41 2.06
C SER A 131 -7.90 -45.62 3.23
N ASN A 132 -6.81 -46.35 2.98
CA ASN A 132 -5.63 -46.27 3.85
C ASN A 132 -4.96 -44.89 3.71
N TRP A 133 -4.11 -44.52 4.67
CA TRP A 133 -3.19 -43.40 4.51
C TRP A 133 -2.15 -43.71 3.44
N ILE A 134 -1.96 -42.78 2.51
CA ILE A 134 -1.07 -42.92 1.35
C ILE A 134 0.09 -41.93 1.52
N PRO A 135 1.35 -42.39 1.57
CA PRO A 135 2.50 -41.48 1.69
C PRO A 135 2.74 -40.73 0.38
N VAL A 136 3.08 -39.45 0.50
CA VAL A 136 3.60 -38.66 -0.63
C VAL A 136 5.05 -39.09 -0.88
N PRO A 137 5.41 -39.57 -2.08
CA PRO A 137 6.74 -40.13 -2.32
C PRO A 137 7.82 -39.05 -2.34
N ASN A 138 9.05 -39.47 -2.05
CA ASN A 138 10.25 -38.63 -2.07
C ASN A 138 10.12 -37.37 -1.19
N TRP A 139 9.46 -37.50 -0.02
CA TRP A 139 9.49 -36.45 0.99
C TRP A 139 10.93 -36.19 1.40
N PHE A 140 11.43 -34.95 1.29
CA PHE A 140 12.83 -34.62 1.61
C PHE A 140 12.98 -33.83 2.92
N SER A 141 11.95 -33.06 3.27
CA SER A 141 11.92 -32.18 4.42
C SER A 141 12.01 -32.96 5.73
N TRP A 142 12.79 -32.44 6.68
CA TRP A 142 12.91 -33.01 8.03
C TRP A 142 11.98 -32.33 9.02
N GLU A 143 11.70 -31.06 8.81
CA GLU A 143 10.85 -30.21 9.63
C GLU A 143 9.99 -29.36 8.70
N ASN A 144 8.71 -29.19 9.02
CA ASN A 144 7.76 -28.44 8.23
C ASN A 144 7.08 -27.36 9.07
N GLN A 145 6.66 -26.28 8.41
CA GLN A 145 5.97 -25.17 9.06
C GLN A 145 4.64 -24.86 8.39
N GLY A 146 3.91 -25.92 8.07
CA GLY A 146 2.65 -25.87 7.35
C GLY A 146 2.75 -26.52 5.97
N ALA A 147 1.60 -26.94 5.49
CA ALA A 147 1.44 -27.66 4.24
C ALA A 147 -0.03 -27.62 3.82
N GLY A 148 -0.33 -27.99 2.58
CA GLY A 148 -1.69 -27.98 2.04
C GLY A 148 -1.85 -28.93 0.87
N ILE A 149 -3.10 -29.14 0.43
CA ILE A 149 -3.41 -30.02 -0.69
C ILE A 149 -4.53 -29.42 -1.55
N ALA A 150 -4.44 -29.60 -2.85
CA ALA A 150 -5.47 -29.22 -3.81
C ALA A 150 -5.63 -30.28 -4.88
N ILE A 151 -6.78 -30.30 -5.55
CA ILE A 151 -7.10 -31.26 -6.62
C ILE A 151 -7.70 -30.49 -7.78
N ALA A 152 -7.18 -30.72 -8.98
CA ALA A 152 -7.71 -30.12 -10.20
C ALA A 152 -7.28 -30.92 -11.42
N ASP A 153 -8.13 -30.94 -12.45
CA ASP A 153 -7.81 -31.52 -13.75
C ASP A 153 -7.03 -30.48 -14.60
N LEU A 154 -5.71 -30.47 -14.47
CA LEU A 154 -4.81 -29.47 -15.04
C LEU A 154 -4.65 -29.63 -16.56
N ASN A 155 -4.77 -30.85 -17.08
CA ASN A 155 -4.64 -31.16 -18.51
C ASN A 155 -5.99 -31.39 -19.23
N LYS A 156 -7.11 -31.41 -18.49
CA LYS A 156 -8.47 -31.64 -19.00
C LYS A 156 -8.67 -33.01 -19.64
N ASP A 157 -7.93 -34.02 -19.20
CA ASP A 157 -8.08 -35.40 -19.66
C ASP A 157 -9.17 -36.17 -18.87
N GLY A 158 -9.77 -35.51 -17.87
CA GLY A 158 -10.79 -36.06 -17.00
C GLY A 158 -10.22 -36.88 -15.84
N GLN A 159 -8.91 -36.92 -15.61
CA GLN A 159 -8.31 -37.53 -14.44
C GLN A 159 -7.57 -36.44 -13.67
N PRO A 160 -8.07 -36.04 -12.49
CA PRO A 160 -7.50 -34.89 -11.81
C PRO A 160 -6.06 -35.16 -11.34
N GLU A 161 -5.28 -34.09 -11.27
CA GLU A 161 -3.99 -34.05 -10.59
C GLU A 161 -4.18 -33.77 -9.10
N LEU A 162 -3.28 -34.34 -8.30
CA LEU A 162 -3.11 -34.02 -6.88
C LEU A 162 -1.95 -33.04 -6.72
N ILE A 163 -2.22 -31.89 -6.11
CA ILE A 163 -1.22 -30.86 -5.83
C ILE A 163 -0.93 -30.89 -4.33
N VAL A 164 0.30 -31.21 -3.95
CA VAL A 164 0.76 -31.17 -2.56
C VAL A 164 1.69 -29.99 -2.39
N PHE A 165 1.47 -29.18 -1.36
CA PHE A 165 2.31 -28.04 -1.00
C PHE A 165 2.84 -28.22 0.43
N MET A 166 4.09 -27.84 0.67
CA MET A 166 4.69 -27.81 2.00
C MET A 166 5.72 -26.69 2.11
N ILE A 167 5.91 -26.18 3.33
CA ILE A 167 7.02 -25.30 3.68
C ILE A 167 8.09 -26.17 4.35
N ASP A 168 9.28 -26.21 3.75
CA ASP A 168 10.48 -26.81 4.34
C ASP A 168 11.10 -25.82 5.34
N ASN A 169 11.48 -26.32 6.52
CA ASN A 169 12.15 -25.56 7.58
C ASN A 169 13.59 -26.07 7.79
N PRO A 170 14.52 -25.78 6.85
CA PRO A 170 15.93 -26.10 7.02
C PRO A 170 16.59 -25.14 8.04
N PRO A 171 17.86 -25.34 8.45
CA PRO A 171 18.59 -24.39 9.30
C PRO A 171 18.81 -22.98 8.70
N GLN A 172 18.30 -22.73 7.50
CA GLN A 172 18.41 -21.48 6.75
C GLN A 172 17.00 -20.91 6.53
N LEU A 173 16.84 -19.95 5.60
CA LEU A 173 15.52 -19.45 5.20
C LEU A 173 14.59 -20.62 4.84
N ASN A 174 13.35 -20.56 5.33
CA ASN A 174 12.30 -21.49 4.88
C ASN A 174 12.12 -21.40 3.37
N GLN A 175 11.50 -22.44 2.80
CA GLN A 175 11.18 -22.45 1.38
C GLN A 175 9.92 -23.25 1.13
N GLY A 176 8.95 -22.62 0.46
CA GLY A 176 7.76 -23.30 -0.04
C GLY A 176 8.06 -24.16 -1.26
N PHE A 177 7.52 -25.37 -1.29
CA PHE A 177 7.60 -26.31 -2.41
C PHE A 177 6.25 -26.95 -2.71
N TYR A 178 5.96 -27.16 -3.99
CA TYR A 178 4.81 -27.94 -4.43
C TYR A 178 5.20 -29.12 -5.31
N LYS A 179 4.31 -30.11 -5.41
CA LYS A 179 4.50 -31.36 -6.15
C LYS A 179 3.19 -31.80 -6.79
N ILE A 180 3.27 -32.32 -8.01
CA ILE A 180 2.12 -32.78 -8.79
C ILE A 180 2.11 -34.30 -8.88
N GLY A 181 1.01 -34.92 -8.47
CA GLY A 181 0.70 -36.32 -8.72
C GLY A 181 -0.30 -36.43 -9.87
N GLN A 182 0.13 -37.03 -10.99
CA GLN A 182 -0.68 -37.13 -12.20
C GLN A 182 -1.68 -38.29 -12.16
N LYS A 183 -2.88 -38.06 -12.69
CA LYS A 183 -3.93 -39.09 -12.85
C LYS A 183 -4.28 -39.76 -11.52
N LEU A 184 -4.80 -38.97 -10.59
CA LEU A 184 -5.32 -39.43 -9.32
C LEU A 184 -6.58 -40.27 -9.54
N ASP A 185 -6.55 -41.53 -9.10
CA ASP A 185 -7.69 -42.44 -9.21
C ASP A 185 -8.68 -42.31 -8.04
N ALA A 186 -9.84 -42.95 -8.16
CA ALA A 186 -10.91 -42.98 -7.17
C ALA A 186 -10.55 -43.61 -5.81
N ASN A 187 -9.39 -44.25 -5.69
CA ASN A 187 -8.86 -44.78 -4.42
C ASN A 187 -7.78 -43.88 -3.83
N GLY A 188 -7.46 -42.76 -4.49
CA GLY A 188 -6.38 -41.87 -4.12
C GLY A 188 -5.01 -42.29 -4.65
N ASN A 189 -4.89 -43.27 -5.56
CA ASN A 189 -3.59 -43.62 -6.13
C ASN A 189 -3.24 -42.67 -7.27
N VAL A 190 -2.02 -42.14 -7.25
CA VAL A 190 -1.42 -41.42 -8.36
C VAL A 190 -0.86 -42.42 -9.37
N THR A 191 -1.44 -42.48 -10.57
CA THR A 191 -1.10 -43.51 -11.58
C THR A 191 -0.22 -43.00 -12.73
N GLY A 192 -0.20 -41.70 -12.96
CA GLY A 192 0.62 -41.05 -14.00
C GLY A 192 2.05 -40.75 -13.57
N GLY A 193 2.37 -40.95 -12.29
CA GLY A 193 3.66 -40.59 -11.70
C GLY A 193 3.63 -39.24 -10.98
N TRP A 194 4.75 -38.91 -10.34
CA TRP A 194 4.91 -37.68 -9.58
C TRP A 194 5.99 -36.79 -10.20
N SER A 195 5.77 -35.48 -10.22
CA SER A 195 6.80 -34.49 -10.55
C SER A 195 7.91 -34.48 -9.49
N ASP A 196 9.02 -33.79 -9.76
CA ASP A 196 9.93 -33.35 -8.71
C ASP A 196 9.26 -32.29 -7.80
N TRP A 197 9.88 -31.97 -6.67
CA TRP A 197 9.45 -30.84 -5.85
C TRP A 197 9.88 -29.54 -6.51
N ILE A 198 8.95 -28.60 -6.65
CA ILE A 198 9.13 -27.35 -7.38
C ILE A 198 9.10 -26.21 -6.36
N PRO A 199 10.16 -25.38 -6.26
CA PRO A 199 10.18 -24.26 -5.34
C PRO A 199 9.23 -23.15 -5.80
N VAL A 200 8.57 -22.50 -4.83
CA VAL A 200 7.85 -21.25 -5.07
C VAL A 200 8.87 -20.10 -5.10
N PRO A 201 8.94 -19.28 -6.16
CA PRO A 201 9.93 -18.20 -6.27
C PRO A 201 9.66 -17.07 -5.28
N ASP A 202 10.69 -16.24 -5.05
CA ASP A 202 10.68 -15.04 -4.20
C ASP A 202 10.16 -15.29 -2.77
N TRP A 203 10.54 -16.43 -2.19
CA TRP A 203 10.23 -16.74 -0.79
C TRP A 203 11.07 -15.84 0.14
N PHE A 204 10.44 -15.27 1.17
CA PHE A 204 11.07 -14.29 2.06
C PHE A 204 10.98 -14.64 3.55
N SER A 205 10.09 -15.56 3.93
CA SER A 205 9.82 -15.89 5.33
C SER A 205 10.93 -16.74 5.92
N TRP A 206 11.49 -16.28 7.05
CA TRP A 206 12.45 -17.05 7.84
C TRP A 206 11.76 -18.07 8.74
N GLU A 207 10.58 -17.74 9.22
CA GLU A 207 9.73 -18.62 10.00
C GLU A 207 8.29 -18.49 9.54
N ASN A 208 7.56 -19.60 9.56
CA ASN A 208 6.19 -19.70 9.13
C ASN A 208 5.33 -20.39 10.18
N GLN A 209 4.04 -20.06 10.21
CA GLN A 209 3.06 -20.64 11.16
C GLN A 209 1.78 -21.14 10.49
N GLY A 210 1.78 -21.23 9.16
CA GLY A 210 0.67 -21.79 8.39
C GLY A 210 0.90 -21.65 6.89
N ALA A 211 0.27 -22.54 6.13
CA ALA A 211 0.48 -22.65 4.69
C ALA A 211 -0.77 -23.24 4.01
N GLY A 212 -0.98 -22.89 2.75
CA GLY A 212 -2.12 -23.41 1.99
C GLY A 212 -1.89 -23.36 0.49
N VAL A 213 -2.64 -24.17 -0.24
CA VAL A 213 -2.64 -24.18 -1.70
C VAL A 213 -4.06 -24.40 -2.22
N THR A 214 -4.41 -23.71 -3.30
CA THR A 214 -5.66 -23.96 -4.03
C THR A 214 -5.45 -23.71 -5.52
N ILE A 215 -6.39 -24.17 -6.35
CA ILE A 215 -6.36 -24.04 -7.81
C ILE A 215 -7.67 -23.38 -8.27
N ALA A 216 -7.60 -22.43 -9.19
CA ALA A 216 -8.78 -21.78 -9.77
C ALA A 216 -8.53 -21.31 -11.21
N ASP A 217 -9.59 -21.14 -12.01
CA ASP A 217 -9.56 -20.54 -13.35
C ASP A 217 -9.91 -19.05 -13.25
N LEU A 218 -8.97 -18.20 -12.82
CA LEU A 218 -9.25 -16.81 -12.45
C LEU A 218 -9.69 -15.97 -13.65
N GLU A 219 -9.22 -16.31 -14.84
CA GLU A 219 -9.50 -15.61 -16.09
C GLU A 219 -10.74 -16.16 -16.83
N ASN A 220 -11.41 -17.19 -16.31
CA ASN A 220 -12.55 -17.86 -16.95
C ASN A 220 -12.25 -18.36 -18.38
N ASN A 221 -11.00 -18.70 -18.68
CA ASN A 221 -10.55 -19.14 -20.00
C ASN A 221 -10.25 -20.65 -20.03
N GLY A 222 -10.48 -21.33 -18.89
CA GLY A 222 -10.18 -22.73 -18.66
C GLY A 222 -8.71 -23.01 -18.41
N VAL A 223 -7.84 -22.01 -18.31
CA VAL A 223 -6.46 -22.17 -17.87
C VAL A 223 -6.46 -22.02 -16.34
N LEU A 224 -5.87 -22.99 -15.66
CA LEU A 224 -5.86 -23.01 -14.19
C LEU A 224 -4.64 -22.29 -13.64
N ASP A 225 -4.85 -21.63 -12.52
CA ASP A 225 -3.86 -20.85 -11.78
C ASP A 225 -3.62 -21.49 -10.40
N LEU A 226 -2.36 -21.43 -9.95
CA LEU A 226 -1.93 -21.93 -8.65
C LEU A 226 -1.92 -20.79 -7.64
N LEU A 227 -2.66 -20.92 -6.54
CA LEU A 227 -2.64 -19.95 -5.46
C LEU A 227 -1.91 -20.54 -4.26
N ILE A 228 -0.86 -19.86 -3.81
CA ILE A 228 -0.04 -20.24 -2.64
C ILE A 228 -0.31 -19.25 -1.51
N PHE A 229 -0.41 -19.77 -0.29
CA PHE A 229 -0.64 -19.02 0.93
C PHE A 229 0.42 -19.35 1.98
N GLN A 230 0.84 -18.33 2.74
CA GLN A 230 1.68 -18.50 3.91
C GLN A 230 1.35 -17.48 5.01
N ILE A 231 1.65 -17.86 6.26
CA ILE A 231 1.69 -16.95 7.41
C ILE A 231 3.16 -16.80 7.81
N ASP A 232 3.67 -15.57 7.77
CA ASP A 232 5.01 -15.17 8.21
C ASP A 232 5.01 -14.90 9.72
N ASN A 233 5.98 -15.48 10.44
CA ASN A 233 6.24 -15.21 11.85
C ASN A 233 7.28 -14.09 11.98
N ALA A 234 6.83 -12.85 11.78
CA ALA A 234 7.70 -11.68 11.81
C ALA A 234 8.08 -11.25 13.24
N ILE A 235 9.04 -10.32 13.36
CA ILE A 235 9.29 -9.64 14.65
C ILE A 235 8.10 -8.73 14.93
N GLY A 236 7.18 -9.20 15.77
CA GLY A 236 5.97 -8.48 16.14
C GLY A 236 4.72 -9.30 15.85
N GLN A 237 3.74 -8.66 15.20
CA GLN A 237 2.49 -9.30 14.85
C GLN A 237 2.66 -10.05 13.52
N ASN A 238 2.26 -11.33 13.47
CA ASN A 238 2.27 -12.12 12.23
C ASN A 238 1.58 -11.42 11.07
N GLN A 239 1.98 -11.79 9.86
CA GLN A 239 1.39 -11.30 8.62
C GLN A 239 1.13 -12.48 7.68
N ALA A 240 0.00 -12.48 7.00
CA ALA A 240 -0.31 -13.51 6.02
C ALA A 240 -0.27 -12.96 4.59
N PHE A 241 0.11 -13.84 3.66
CA PHE A 241 0.32 -13.51 2.27
C PHE A 241 -0.22 -14.59 1.36
N TYR A 242 -0.61 -14.18 0.15
CA TYR A 242 -0.89 -15.09 -0.93
C TYR A 242 -0.25 -14.62 -2.24
N ARG A 243 -0.02 -15.55 -3.16
CA ARG A 243 0.55 -15.26 -4.48
C ARG A 243 -0.08 -16.18 -5.52
N ILE A 244 -0.20 -15.67 -6.75
CA ILE A 244 -0.86 -16.34 -7.87
C ILE A 244 0.19 -16.71 -8.90
N GLY A 245 0.29 -18.00 -9.21
CA GLY A 245 1.04 -18.55 -10.33
C GLY A 245 0.10 -18.81 -11.51
N SER A 246 0.18 -17.98 -12.54
CA SER A 246 -0.73 -18.02 -13.68
C SER A 246 -0.41 -19.20 -14.61
N GLY A 247 -1.44 -19.91 -15.08
CA GLY A 247 -1.30 -20.94 -16.11
C GLY A 247 -0.45 -22.15 -15.73
N ILE A 248 -0.74 -22.75 -14.58
CA ILE A 248 -0.11 -24.01 -14.17
C ILE A 248 -0.53 -25.16 -15.10
N ASN A 249 0.44 -25.97 -15.53
CA ASN A 249 0.19 -27.19 -16.30
C ASN A 249 0.31 -28.47 -15.45
N ALA A 250 -0.04 -29.63 -16.01
CA ALA A 250 0.02 -30.93 -15.31
C ALA A 250 1.43 -31.41 -14.93
N ASN A 251 2.50 -30.73 -15.38
CA ASN A 251 3.87 -30.97 -14.91
C ASN A 251 4.26 -30.03 -13.76
N GLY A 252 3.39 -29.09 -13.38
CA GLY A 252 3.61 -28.09 -12.35
C GLY A 252 4.33 -26.83 -12.84
N THR A 253 4.56 -26.65 -14.14
CA THR A 253 5.15 -25.41 -14.64
C THR A 253 4.12 -24.30 -14.62
N VAL A 254 4.47 -23.18 -13.97
CA VAL A 254 3.71 -21.93 -13.92
C VAL A 254 4.28 -20.98 -14.98
N ALA A 255 3.42 -20.24 -15.69
CA ALA A 255 3.84 -19.32 -16.76
C ALA A 255 4.38 -18.01 -16.21
N ASP A 256 3.75 -17.46 -15.18
CA ASP A 256 4.16 -16.21 -14.53
C ASP A 256 3.70 -16.18 -13.07
N TRP A 257 4.42 -15.45 -12.21
CA TRP A 257 4.09 -15.30 -10.80
C TRP A 257 3.76 -13.85 -10.49
N SER A 258 2.63 -13.62 -9.80
CA SER A 258 2.34 -12.31 -9.22
C SER A 258 3.36 -11.97 -8.13
N ASN A 259 3.39 -10.70 -7.71
CA ASN A 259 3.97 -10.36 -6.41
C ASN A 259 3.20 -11.01 -5.25
N TRP A 260 3.80 -11.04 -4.07
CA TRP A 260 3.08 -11.43 -2.86
C TRP A 260 2.07 -10.33 -2.49
N LEU A 261 0.85 -10.73 -2.17
CA LEU A 261 -0.22 -9.85 -1.73
C LEU A 261 -0.50 -10.11 -0.26
N GLY A 262 -0.69 -9.02 0.50
CA GLY A 262 -1.02 -9.12 1.92
C GLY A 262 -2.49 -9.51 2.12
N VAL A 263 -2.74 -10.35 3.12
CA VAL A 263 -4.09 -10.54 3.65
C VAL A 263 -4.41 -9.34 4.55
N PRO A 264 -5.43 -8.54 4.21
CA PRO A 264 -5.78 -7.33 4.97
C PRO A 264 -6.32 -7.68 6.36
N ASN A 265 -6.28 -6.74 7.30
CA ASN A 265 -6.89 -6.83 8.64
C ASN A 265 -6.39 -8.01 9.49
N TRP A 266 -5.26 -8.63 9.14
CA TRP A 266 -4.65 -9.68 9.93
C TRP A 266 -4.41 -9.15 11.35
N PHE A 267 -4.82 -9.91 12.37
CA PHE A 267 -4.79 -9.47 13.77
C PHE A 267 -4.07 -10.42 14.71
N SER A 268 -3.76 -11.62 14.23
CA SER A 268 -3.18 -12.69 15.03
C SER A 268 -1.70 -12.41 15.29
N TRP A 269 -1.27 -12.63 16.53
CA TRP A 269 0.13 -12.52 16.95
C TRP A 269 0.84 -13.86 16.94
N GLU A 270 0.09 -14.96 17.02
CA GLU A 270 0.60 -16.32 17.02
C GLU A 270 -0.42 -17.21 16.32
N ASN A 271 0.04 -18.02 15.38
CA ASN A 271 -0.79 -18.92 14.58
C ASN A 271 -0.36 -20.37 14.77
N GLN A 272 -1.33 -21.27 14.76
CA GLN A 272 -1.13 -22.72 14.88
C GLN A 272 -1.73 -23.49 13.69
N GLY A 273 -1.83 -22.82 12.55
CA GLY A 273 -2.42 -23.33 11.34
C GLY A 273 -2.96 -22.22 10.46
N GLY A 274 -3.03 -22.49 9.17
CA GLY A 274 -3.59 -21.59 8.19
C GLY A 274 -3.85 -22.32 6.88
N GLY A 275 -4.66 -21.75 6.02
CA GLY A 275 -5.08 -22.40 4.78
C GLY A 275 -5.78 -21.45 3.83
N ILE A 276 -6.07 -21.93 2.64
CA ILE A 276 -6.70 -21.14 1.59
C ILE A 276 -7.61 -21.99 0.72
N ALA A 277 -8.71 -21.42 0.26
CA ALA A 277 -9.57 -22.03 -0.75
C ALA A 277 -10.09 -20.97 -1.72
N ALA A 278 -10.31 -21.36 -2.98
CA ALA A 278 -10.91 -20.48 -3.98
C ALA A 278 -12.18 -21.11 -4.55
N THR A 279 -13.19 -20.28 -4.81
CA THR A 279 -14.43 -20.69 -5.49
C THR A 279 -15.09 -19.51 -6.18
N LYS A 280 -16.19 -19.74 -6.89
CA LYS A 280 -17.08 -18.69 -7.41
C LYS A 280 -18.32 -18.57 -6.55
N LEU A 281 -18.59 -17.37 -6.02
CA LEU A 281 -19.86 -17.03 -5.39
C LEU A 281 -20.57 -15.99 -6.26
N ASN A 282 -21.76 -16.33 -6.76
CA ASN A 282 -22.52 -15.49 -7.69
C ASN A 282 -21.71 -15.05 -8.92
N GLY A 283 -20.91 -15.98 -9.47
CA GLY A 283 -20.08 -15.75 -10.65
C GLY A 283 -18.79 -14.95 -10.43
N LYS A 284 -18.51 -14.53 -9.18
CA LYS A 284 -17.27 -13.84 -8.80
C LYS A 284 -16.33 -14.76 -8.04
N HIS A 285 -15.06 -14.80 -8.42
CA HIS A 285 -13.99 -15.49 -7.72
C HIS A 285 -13.75 -14.89 -6.34
N LYS A 286 -13.80 -15.76 -5.34
CA LYS A 286 -13.56 -15.47 -3.94
C LYS A 286 -12.39 -16.30 -3.44
N LEU A 287 -11.57 -15.69 -2.61
CA LEU A 287 -10.48 -16.34 -1.89
C LEU A 287 -10.82 -16.38 -0.40
N PHE A 288 -10.94 -17.58 0.14
CA PHE A 288 -11.10 -17.82 1.57
C PHE A 288 -9.71 -17.97 2.17
N THR A 289 -9.31 -17.07 3.06
CA THR A 289 -8.10 -17.22 3.87
C THR A 289 -8.51 -17.72 5.25
N PHE A 290 -7.73 -18.65 5.82
CA PHE A 290 -8.05 -19.29 7.08
C PHE A 290 -6.85 -19.22 8.03
N MET A 291 -7.13 -19.08 9.32
CA MET A 291 -6.15 -19.16 10.38
C MET A 291 -6.69 -19.84 11.63
N VAL A 292 -5.78 -20.49 12.36
CA VAL A 292 -5.96 -20.81 13.76
C VAL A 292 -5.18 -19.77 14.57
N ASP A 293 -5.88 -18.90 15.26
CA ASP A 293 -5.30 -17.93 16.19
C ASP A 293 -4.98 -18.64 17.51
N ASN A 294 -3.82 -18.33 18.10
CA ASN A 294 -3.37 -18.87 19.39
C ASN A 294 -3.24 -17.75 20.44
N PRO A 295 -4.36 -17.17 20.92
CA PRO A 295 -4.31 -16.20 22.00
C PRO A 295 -4.06 -16.91 23.35
N PRO A 296 -3.60 -16.21 24.41
CA PRO A 296 -3.14 -16.81 25.68
C PRO A 296 -4.08 -17.75 26.43
N ASN A 297 -5.36 -17.85 26.04
CA ASN A 297 -6.36 -18.66 26.74
C ASN A 297 -6.72 -19.94 25.99
N LYS A 298 -7.07 -19.82 24.70
CA LYS A 298 -7.60 -20.92 23.89
C LYS A 298 -7.55 -20.54 22.41
N ASN A 299 -7.13 -21.50 21.59
CA ASN A 299 -7.22 -21.36 20.14
C ASN A 299 -8.62 -21.09 19.62
N GLU A 300 -8.67 -20.36 18.52
CA GLU A 300 -9.90 -20.13 17.76
C GLU A 300 -9.61 -20.15 16.25
N GLY A 301 -10.53 -20.73 15.48
CA GLY A 301 -10.47 -20.72 14.03
C GLY A 301 -11.21 -19.51 13.44
N PHE A 302 -10.57 -18.82 12.50
CA PHE A 302 -11.16 -17.71 11.77
C PHE A 302 -10.93 -17.86 10.27
N TYR A 303 -11.84 -17.31 9.48
CA TYR A 303 -11.62 -17.14 8.05
C TYR A 303 -12.07 -15.76 7.57
N GLU A 304 -11.49 -15.29 6.47
CA GLU A 304 -11.87 -14.07 5.75
C GLU A 304 -12.11 -14.42 4.27
N VAL A 305 -12.92 -13.61 3.61
CA VAL A 305 -13.25 -13.78 2.19
C VAL A 305 -12.82 -12.55 1.41
N LEU A 306 -11.88 -12.72 0.49
CA LEU A 306 -11.35 -11.68 -0.37
C LEU A 306 -11.96 -11.79 -1.78
N ASP A 307 -12.21 -10.65 -2.41
CA ASP A 307 -12.53 -10.57 -3.83
C ASP A 307 -11.26 -10.72 -4.67
N LEU A 308 -11.25 -11.67 -5.61
CA LEU A 308 -10.16 -11.83 -6.57
C LEU A 308 -10.39 -11.02 -7.85
N GLU A 309 -11.64 -10.78 -8.26
CA GLU A 309 -11.90 -9.79 -9.30
C GLU A 309 -12.06 -8.39 -8.73
N HIS A 310 -11.48 -7.41 -9.43
CA HIS A 310 -11.61 -6.02 -9.04
C HIS A 310 -12.78 -5.35 -9.75
N ASP A 311 -13.74 -4.87 -8.96
CA ASP A 311 -14.84 -4.05 -9.45
C ASP A 311 -14.44 -2.57 -9.40
N PRO A 312 -14.23 -1.89 -10.54
CA PRO A 312 -13.78 -0.50 -10.53
C PRO A 312 -14.74 0.45 -9.82
N THR A 313 -16.02 0.10 -9.71
CA THR A 313 -17.02 0.91 -8.99
C THR A 313 -16.84 0.89 -7.47
N ILE A 314 -16.08 -0.07 -6.95
CA ILE A 314 -15.81 -0.28 -5.53
C ILE A 314 -14.33 -0.04 -5.21
N GLN A 315 -13.43 -0.59 -6.02
CA GLN A 315 -11.99 -0.68 -5.76
C GLN A 315 -11.14 0.24 -6.64
N GLY A 316 -11.76 0.94 -7.60
CA GLY A 316 -11.03 1.73 -8.59
C GLY A 316 -10.25 0.85 -9.56
N LYS A 317 -9.37 1.46 -10.35
CA LYS A 317 -8.60 0.76 -11.37
C LYS A 317 -7.23 1.38 -11.56
N TRP A 318 -6.19 0.54 -11.63
CA TRP A 318 -4.85 0.91 -12.06
C TRP A 318 -4.68 0.78 -13.57
N GLU A 319 -3.90 1.69 -14.14
CA GLU A 319 -3.43 1.66 -15.52
C GLU A 319 -1.92 1.88 -15.53
N LEU A 320 -1.17 0.89 -16.03
CA LEU A 320 0.24 1.04 -16.34
C LEU A 320 0.39 1.79 -17.65
N LEU A 321 1.12 2.91 -17.64
CA LEU A 321 1.38 3.70 -18.83
C LEU A 321 2.49 3.05 -19.67
N PRO A 322 2.45 3.21 -21.01
CA PRO A 322 3.38 2.55 -21.92
C PRO A 322 4.76 3.23 -22.00
N PHE A 323 5.07 4.12 -21.06
CA PHE A 323 6.30 4.90 -21.01
C PHE A 323 6.73 5.16 -19.57
N ASN A 324 7.99 5.55 -19.42
CA ASN A 324 8.61 5.82 -18.13
C ASN A 324 8.68 7.32 -17.86
N SER A 325 8.91 7.71 -16.61
CA SER A 325 9.03 9.11 -16.14
C SER A 325 10.25 9.86 -16.70
N GLY A 326 11.19 9.16 -17.34
CA GLY A 326 12.43 9.73 -17.91
C GLY A 326 13.52 10.07 -16.90
N VAL A 327 13.16 10.19 -15.62
CA VAL A 327 14.05 10.27 -14.45
C VAL A 327 13.43 9.48 -13.30
N LEU A 328 14.23 9.02 -12.34
CA LEU A 328 13.69 8.48 -11.09
C LEU A 328 12.87 9.56 -10.39
N ALA A 329 11.57 9.34 -10.22
CA ALA A 329 10.62 10.32 -9.72
C ALA A 329 10.64 10.43 -8.19
N VAL A 330 11.83 10.68 -7.60
CA VAL A 330 12.02 10.88 -6.15
C VAL A 330 11.24 12.10 -5.66
N HIS A 331 11.17 13.15 -6.48
CA HIS A 331 10.30 14.30 -6.29
C HIS A 331 9.32 14.40 -7.45
N ALA A 332 8.08 14.75 -7.13
CA ALA A 332 7.05 15.06 -8.10
C ALA A 332 6.28 16.31 -7.69
N ALA A 333 5.99 17.18 -8.65
CA ALA A 333 5.18 18.38 -8.42
C ALA A 333 4.09 18.55 -9.49
N LEU A 334 2.85 18.77 -9.05
CA LEU A 334 1.76 19.11 -9.95
C LEU A 334 1.85 20.60 -10.30
N LEU A 335 2.22 20.89 -11.53
CA LEU A 335 2.29 22.25 -12.03
C LEU A 335 0.87 22.79 -12.28
N PRO A 336 0.64 24.10 -12.08
CA PRO A 336 -0.51 24.77 -12.67
C PRO A 336 -0.63 24.40 -14.16
N GLN A 337 -1.85 24.43 -14.70
CA GLN A 337 -2.17 23.90 -16.04
C GLN A 337 -2.14 22.37 -16.18
N GLY A 338 -1.73 21.61 -15.16
CA GLY A 338 -1.97 20.17 -15.06
C GLY A 338 -0.84 19.25 -15.50
N LYS A 339 0.32 19.80 -15.84
CA LYS A 339 1.54 19.02 -16.09
C LYS A 339 2.18 18.54 -14.79
N VAL A 340 2.97 17.48 -14.84
CA VAL A 340 3.71 16.92 -13.70
C VAL A 340 5.21 17.07 -13.93
N LEU A 341 5.92 17.69 -13.00
CA LEU A 341 7.38 17.77 -13.02
C LEU A 341 7.95 16.65 -12.14
N PHE A 342 8.71 15.73 -12.73
CA PHE A 342 9.51 14.72 -12.05
C PHE A 342 10.96 15.18 -11.97
N PHE A 343 11.60 15.06 -10.80
CA PHE A 343 12.97 15.51 -10.62
C PHE A 343 13.65 14.79 -9.45
N ALA A 344 14.95 14.60 -9.58
CA ALA A 344 15.78 14.00 -8.54
C ALA A 344 17.26 14.37 -8.65
N GLY A 345 17.70 15.00 -9.76
CA GLY A 345 19.13 15.19 -9.99
C GLY A 345 19.84 13.86 -10.20
N SER A 346 20.69 13.45 -9.24
CA SER A 346 21.51 12.24 -9.37
C SER A 346 20.77 10.92 -9.06
N GLY A 347 19.55 10.97 -8.52
CA GLY A 347 18.69 9.78 -8.35
C GLY A 347 19.25 8.76 -7.36
N SER A 348 19.62 9.18 -6.15
CA SER A 348 20.20 8.32 -5.11
C SER A 348 21.50 7.58 -5.50
N SER A 349 22.23 8.04 -6.52
CA SER A 349 23.43 7.38 -7.02
C SER A 349 24.68 8.26 -6.89
N ALA A 350 25.57 7.89 -5.97
CA ALA A 350 26.88 8.53 -5.80
C ALA A 350 27.74 8.45 -7.08
N LYS A 351 27.59 7.37 -7.87
CA LYS A 351 28.28 7.21 -9.16
C LYS A 351 27.79 8.23 -10.19
N ARG A 352 26.47 8.43 -10.29
CA ARG A 352 25.87 9.44 -11.17
C ARG A 352 26.28 10.85 -10.74
N PHE A 353 26.27 11.13 -9.45
CA PHE A 353 26.72 12.40 -8.87
C PHE A 353 28.17 12.73 -9.22
N ALA A 354 29.06 11.74 -9.18
CA ALA A 354 30.49 11.92 -9.49
C ALA A 354 30.81 11.91 -11.00
N SER A 355 29.85 11.60 -11.86
CA SER A 355 30.07 11.49 -13.30
C SER A 355 30.22 12.86 -13.97
N ASN A 356 31.18 12.98 -14.88
CA ASN A 356 31.31 14.16 -15.76
C ASN A 356 30.11 14.35 -16.69
N ASP A 357 29.30 13.30 -16.88
CA ASP A 357 28.11 13.33 -17.71
C ASP A 357 26.84 13.69 -16.93
N PHE A 358 26.94 13.99 -15.63
CA PHE A 358 25.79 14.39 -14.83
C PHE A 358 25.09 15.61 -15.46
N GLY A 359 23.80 15.45 -15.76
CA GLY A 359 22.95 16.44 -16.40
C GLY A 359 23.37 16.79 -17.84
N ASN A 360 24.02 15.87 -18.55
CA ASN A 360 24.38 16.05 -19.96
C ASN A 360 23.17 15.73 -20.86
N GLU A 361 22.38 16.77 -21.15
CA GLU A 361 21.16 16.68 -21.98
C GLU A 361 21.41 16.10 -23.38
N ALA A 362 22.59 16.37 -23.97
CA ALA A 362 22.94 15.85 -25.28
C ALA A 362 23.11 14.32 -25.29
N LYS A 363 23.33 13.72 -24.12
CA LYS A 363 23.38 12.28 -23.90
C LYS A 363 22.06 11.70 -23.37
N GLY A 364 20.99 12.50 -23.29
CA GLY A 364 19.72 12.08 -22.69
C GLY A 364 19.75 11.97 -21.17
N ILE A 365 20.75 12.58 -20.51
CA ILE A 365 20.89 12.54 -19.05
C ILE A 365 20.22 13.78 -18.46
N PHE A 366 18.99 13.61 -18.01
CA PHE A 366 18.17 14.69 -17.48
C PHE A 366 18.18 14.72 -15.95
N THR A 367 18.05 15.91 -15.39
CA THR A 367 17.93 16.12 -13.92
C THR A 367 16.47 16.34 -13.49
N SER A 368 15.63 16.71 -14.45
CA SER A 368 14.18 16.91 -14.30
C SER A 368 13.48 16.72 -15.64
N VAL A 369 12.22 16.29 -15.60
CA VAL A 369 11.38 16.00 -16.76
C VAL A 369 9.96 16.50 -16.48
N VAL A 370 9.33 17.15 -17.45
CA VAL A 370 7.91 17.57 -17.36
C VAL A 370 7.08 16.65 -18.23
N TRP A 371 6.05 16.05 -17.64
CA TRP A 371 5.06 15.21 -18.30
C TRP A 371 3.74 15.97 -18.47
N ASP A 372 3.16 15.91 -19.65
CA ASP A 372 1.80 16.38 -19.94
C ASP A 372 0.82 15.19 -19.97
N PRO A 373 -0.01 15.00 -18.93
CA PRO A 373 -0.97 13.89 -18.85
C PRO A 373 -2.16 14.05 -19.79
N THR A 374 -2.33 15.21 -20.44
CA THR A 374 -3.44 15.45 -21.38
C THR A 374 -3.16 14.94 -22.79
N VAL A 375 -1.88 14.69 -23.10
CA VAL A 375 -1.45 14.17 -24.40
C VAL A 375 -1.54 12.65 -24.38
N SER A 376 -2.40 12.10 -25.23
CA SER A 376 -2.56 10.65 -25.36
C SER A 376 -1.25 9.98 -25.79
N PRO A 377 -0.86 8.84 -25.18
CA PRO A 377 0.36 8.11 -25.52
C PRO A 377 0.48 7.77 -27.01
N ASN A 378 -0.65 7.52 -27.69
CA ASN A 378 -0.71 7.08 -29.09
C ASN A 378 -0.91 8.23 -30.08
N SER A 379 -0.83 9.48 -29.63
CA SER A 379 -1.10 10.66 -30.47
C SER A 379 0.04 11.03 -31.43
N GLY A 380 1.23 10.45 -31.25
CA GLY A 380 2.45 10.85 -31.96
C GLY A 380 2.99 12.23 -31.56
N THR A 381 2.32 12.94 -30.65
CA THR A 381 2.78 14.20 -30.06
C THR A 381 3.64 13.90 -28.82
N PRO A 382 4.83 14.50 -28.67
CA PRO A 382 5.62 14.34 -27.45
C PRO A 382 4.83 14.81 -26.22
N ASN A 383 4.70 13.93 -25.23
CA ASN A 383 4.07 14.22 -23.94
C ASN A 383 5.10 14.56 -22.84
N PHE A 384 6.39 14.64 -23.19
CA PHE A 384 7.46 15.01 -22.28
C PHE A 384 8.27 16.20 -22.80
N THR A 385 8.62 17.12 -21.91
CA THR A 385 9.63 18.16 -22.15
C THR A 385 10.78 18.01 -21.15
N HIS A 386 11.97 18.42 -21.57
CA HIS A 386 13.21 18.22 -20.83
C HIS A 386 13.81 19.60 -20.52
N PRO A 387 13.54 20.17 -19.32
CA PRO A 387 14.18 21.40 -18.87
C PRO A 387 15.70 21.31 -18.94
N LYS A 388 16.38 22.44 -19.19
CA LYS A 388 17.84 22.45 -19.12
C LYS A 388 18.29 22.18 -17.69
N THR A 389 19.33 21.38 -17.56
CA THR A 389 20.08 21.17 -16.34
C THR A 389 20.62 22.51 -15.87
N ILE A 390 20.14 22.94 -14.71
CA ILE A 390 20.65 24.11 -14.02
C ILE A 390 22.04 23.81 -13.46
N ARG A 391 22.98 24.73 -13.69
CA ARG A 391 24.40 24.58 -13.31
C ARG A 391 24.89 25.81 -12.58
N ASP A 392 25.73 25.62 -11.58
CA ASP A 392 26.37 26.73 -10.85
C ASP A 392 27.42 27.46 -11.72
N GLY A 393 28.08 28.47 -11.14
CA GLY A 393 29.09 29.27 -11.83
C GLY A 393 30.34 28.48 -12.26
N GLN A 394 30.52 27.26 -11.74
CA GLN A 394 31.59 26.32 -12.04
C GLN A 394 31.15 25.25 -13.03
N GLY A 395 29.89 25.30 -13.49
CA GLY A 395 29.32 24.34 -14.43
C GLY A 395 28.84 23.03 -13.79
N LYS A 396 28.85 22.91 -12.46
CA LYS A 396 28.35 21.73 -11.76
C LYS A 396 26.82 21.73 -11.75
N PRO A 397 26.16 20.61 -12.11
CA PRO A 397 24.70 20.51 -12.03
C PRO A 397 24.16 20.73 -10.61
N PHE A 398 22.99 21.35 -10.52
CA PHE A 398 22.19 21.34 -9.30
C PHE A 398 21.67 19.92 -9.05
N ASP A 399 22.07 19.30 -7.95
CA ASP A 399 21.49 18.04 -7.51
C ASP A 399 20.29 18.31 -6.60
N PHE A 400 19.11 17.87 -7.06
CA PHE A 400 17.84 17.99 -6.35
C PHE A 400 17.63 16.88 -5.34
N PHE A 401 18.42 15.80 -5.40
CA PHE A 401 18.26 14.64 -4.53
C PHE A 401 18.25 15.08 -3.08
N CYS A 402 17.19 14.71 -2.35
CA CYS A 402 16.99 15.03 -0.94
C CYS A 402 16.80 16.54 -0.65
N GLY A 403 16.31 17.30 -1.63
CA GLY A 403 15.91 18.71 -1.46
C GLY A 403 14.54 18.87 -0.83
N GLY A 404 14.11 20.09 -0.54
CA GLY A 404 12.75 20.36 -0.09
C GLY A 404 12.08 21.37 -1.00
N ASP A 405 10.78 21.21 -1.19
CA ASP A 405 10.06 21.88 -2.26
C ASP A 405 8.75 22.50 -1.79
N ALA A 406 8.40 23.67 -2.33
CA ALA A 406 7.12 24.34 -2.10
C ALA A 406 6.77 25.29 -3.23
N PHE A 407 5.47 25.46 -3.51
CA PHE A 407 5.00 26.44 -4.47
C PHE A 407 4.93 27.85 -3.87
N LEU A 408 5.54 28.81 -4.56
CA LEU A 408 5.40 30.24 -4.29
C LEU A 408 3.99 30.73 -4.64
N ALA A 409 3.62 31.89 -4.10
CA ALA A 409 2.32 32.51 -4.37
C ALA A 409 2.08 32.76 -5.87
N ASP A 410 3.11 33.01 -6.67
CA ASP A 410 2.98 33.21 -8.12
C ASP A 410 2.90 31.92 -8.95
N GLY A 411 3.05 30.75 -8.30
CA GLY A 411 3.02 29.43 -8.95
C GLY A 411 4.38 28.86 -9.32
N ARG A 412 5.49 29.61 -9.19
CA ARG A 412 6.82 29.00 -9.34
C ARG A 412 7.06 27.95 -8.25
N LEU A 413 7.71 26.85 -8.62
CA LEU A 413 8.13 25.83 -7.66
C LEU A 413 9.50 26.21 -7.11
N LEU A 414 9.60 26.47 -5.81
CA LEU A 414 10.87 26.63 -5.10
C LEU A 414 11.39 25.25 -4.70
N SER A 415 12.65 24.96 -5.04
CA SER A 415 13.42 23.83 -4.52
C SER A 415 14.65 24.35 -3.79
N ALA A 416 14.83 23.99 -2.52
CA ALA A 416 15.93 24.46 -1.68
C ALA A 416 16.61 23.28 -0.97
N GLY A 417 17.93 23.36 -0.82
CA GLY A 417 18.70 22.24 -0.31
C GLY A 417 18.88 21.14 -1.37
N GLY A 418 19.20 19.93 -0.90
CA GLY A 418 19.61 18.80 -1.72
C GLY A 418 21.06 18.41 -1.49
N THR A 419 21.58 17.54 -2.34
CA THR A 419 22.85 16.85 -2.10
C THR A 419 24.05 17.64 -2.61
N SER A 420 24.96 18.04 -1.70
CA SER A 420 26.27 18.60 -2.06
C SER A 420 27.40 17.57 -2.02
N HIS A 421 27.20 16.46 -1.31
CA HIS A 421 28.12 15.33 -1.17
C HIS A 421 27.37 14.08 -0.67
N TYR A 422 27.84 12.87 -1.00
CA TYR A 422 27.17 11.60 -0.67
C TYR A 422 27.76 10.84 0.53
N ASN A 423 29.05 10.98 0.84
CA ASN A 423 29.69 10.21 1.93
C ASN A 423 30.70 11.01 2.77
N PRO A 424 30.28 11.66 3.87
CA PRO A 424 28.91 11.68 4.39
C PRO A 424 27.98 12.51 3.51
N PHE A 425 26.67 12.31 3.66
CA PHE A 425 25.67 13.18 3.04
C PHE A 425 25.82 14.60 3.58
N MET A 426 25.95 15.59 2.69
CA MET A 426 26.06 17.00 3.05
C MET A 426 24.98 17.80 2.32
N GLY A 427 24.35 18.72 3.05
CA GLY A 427 23.34 19.61 2.49
C GLY A 427 23.95 20.77 1.72
N ARG A 428 23.20 21.28 0.74
CA ARG A 428 23.54 22.53 0.03
C ARG A 428 22.72 23.70 0.54
N ALA A 429 23.29 24.90 0.49
CA ALA A 429 22.59 26.14 0.86
C ALA A 429 21.83 26.75 -0.33
N ASP A 430 22.13 26.31 -1.54
CA ASP A 430 21.51 26.85 -2.75
C ASP A 430 20.01 26.59 -2.81
N ALA A 431 19.31 27.48 -3.51
CA ALA A 431 17.90 27.34 -3.81
C ALA A 431 17.62 27.80 -5.25
N THR A 432 16.62 27.18 -5.87
CA THR A 432 16.22 27.41 -7.26
C THR A 432 14.72 27.51 -7.38
N VAL A 433 14.26 28.14 -8.45
CA VAL A 433 12.83 28.22 -8.78
C VAL A 433 12.59 27.72 -10.20
N PHE A 434 11.56 26.89 -10.37
CA PHE A 434 11.08 26.47 -11.69
C PHE A 434 10.02 27.45 -12.19
N ASN A 435 10.25 28.05 -13.36
CA ASN A 435 9.30 28.93 -14.01
C ASN A 435 8.38 28.12 -14.94
N LEU A 436 7.07 28.21 -14.68
CA LEU A 436 6.04 27.46 -15.42
C LEU A 436 5.90 27.87 -16.89
N GLN A 437 6.18 29.13 -17.22
CA GLN A 437 6.01 29.66 -18.58
C GLN A 437 7.18 29.26 -19.48
N THR A 438 8.39 29.30 -18.94
CA THR A 438 9.60 28.94 -19.70
C THR A 438 9.98 27.48 -19.53
N GLU A 439 9.39 26.79 -18.55
CA GLU A 439 9.78 25.45 -18.11
C GLU A 439 11.29 25.35 -17.81
N GLN A 440 11.84 26.38 -17.18
CA GLN A 440 13.28 26.45 -16.84
C GLN A 440 13.50 26.76 -15.36
N TRP A 441 14.57 26.21 -14.81
CA TRP A 441 15.09 26.52 -13.48
C TRP A 441 15.95 27.79 -13.48
N SER A 442 15.93 28.54 -12.37
CA SER A 442 16.86 29.63 -12.11
C SER A 442 17.27 29.69 -10.63
N PHE A 443 18.49 30.13 -10.36
CA PHE A 443 18.96 30.33 -8.98
C PHE A 443 18.30 31.54 -8.34
N ILE A 444 17.99 31.40 -7.06
CA ILE A 444 17.61 32.50 -6.17
C ILE A 444 18.67 32.68 -5.08
N LYS A 445 18.47 33.62 -4.16
CA LYS A 445 19.42 33.82 -3.07
C LYS A 445 19.53 32.53 -2.22
N PRO A 446 20.75 32.08 -1.87
CA PRO A 446 20.93 30.90 -1.04
C PRO A 446 20.44 31.14 0.39
N MET A 447 20.12 30.04 1.07
CA MET A 447 19.92 29.97 2.52
C MET A 447 21.23 30.31 3.26
N ALA A 448 21.15 30.54 4.57
CA ALA A 448 22.31 30.81 5.40
C ALA A 448 23.20 29.57 5.58
N HIS A 449 22.60 28.38 5.66
CA HIS A 449 23.29 27.10 5.83
C HIS A 449 22.68 26.02 4.93
N GLY A 450 23.44 24.95 4.72
CA GLY A 450 23.02 23.83 3.91
C GLY A 450 21.85 23.06 4.51
N ARG A 451 21.10 22.36 3.65
CA ARG A 451 20.05 21.42 4.06
C ARG A 451 19.99 20.20 3.12
N TRP A 452 20.00 19.01 3.70
CA TRP A 452 19.69 17.72 3.07
C TRP A 452 18.54 17.07 3.86
N TYR A 453 17.44 16.69 3.21
CA TYR A 453 16.13 16.43 3.81
C TYR A 453 15.46 17.61 4.55
N PRO A 454 15.42 18.84 3.98
CA PRO A 454 14.61 19.91 4.55
C PRO A 454 13.12 19.76 4.25
N THR A 455 12.27 20.23 5.15
CA THR A 455 10.84 20.45 4.84
C THR A 455 10.61 21.91 4.48
N LEU A 456 9.94 22.14 3.35
CA LEU A 456 9.43 23.46 2.95
C LEU A 456 7.90 23.47 2.96
N ILE A 457 7.30 24.54 3.50
CA ILE A 457 5.84 24.77 3.44
C ILE A 457 5.48 26.22 3.10
N PRO A 458 4.39 26.47 2.37
CA PRO A 458 3.86 27.82 2.17
C PRO A 458 3.20 28.38 3.43
N LEU A 459 3.39 29.67 3.68
CA LEU A 459 2.77 30.43 4.76
C LEU A 459 1.59 31.27 4.23
N GLY A 460 0.69 31.69 5.13
CA GLY A 460 -0.48 32.49 4.77
C GLY A 460 -0.17 33.90 4.27
N ASP A 461 1.07 34.37 4.40
CA ASP A 461 1.51 35.64 3.81
C ASP A 461 2.21 35.49 2.45
N GLY A 462 2.25 34.25 1.91
CA GLY A 462 2.86 33.92 0.62
C GLY A 462 4.36 33.61 0.68
N ARG A 463 5.00 33.75 1.85
CA ARG A 463 6.40 33.35 2.07
C ARG A 463 6.51 31.83 2.25
N ILE A 464 7.74 31.31 2.13
CA ILE A 464 8.02 29.88 2.34
C ILE A 464 8.86 29.71 3.59
N LEU A 465 8.44 28.81 4.48
CA LEU A 465 9.27 28.34 5.59
C LEU A 465 10.11 27.16 5.12
N ALA A 466 11.42 27.20 5.32
CA ALA A 466 12.33 26.06 5.24
C ALA A 466 12.83 25.68 6.64
N THR A 467 12.80 24.39 6.94
CA THR A 467 13.20 23.83 8.24
C THR A 467 14.07 22.61 8.06
N THR A 468 14.77 22.22 9.14
CA THR A 468 15.50 20.96 9.28
C THR A 468 16.55 20.69 8.18
N GLY A 469 17.08 19.49 8.14
CA GLY A 469 18.03 18.99 7.17
C GLY A 469 19.47 18.95 7.69
N LEU A 470 20.30 18.05 7.17
CA LEU A 470 21.73 18.05 7.47
C LEU A 470 22.39 19.28 6.84
N ASN A 471 23.27 19.94 7.58
CA ASN A 471 23.98 21.11 7.11
C ASN A 471 25.11 20.77 6.12
N GLU A 472 25.85 21.80 5.71
CA GLU A 472 27.01 21.69 4.82
C GLU A 472 28.19 20.90 5.40
N ALA A 473 28.16 20.51 6.68
CA ALA A 473 29.15 19.61 7.29
C ALA A 473 28.68 18.14 7.33
N GLY A 474 27.38 17.89 7.11
CA GLY A 474 26.79 16.56 6.99
C GLY A 474 26.56 15.79 8.30
N ASN A 475 27.02 16.30 9.44
CA ASN A 475 26.95 15.61 10.73
C ASN A 475 26.07 16.30 11.77
N ALA A 476 25.42 17.42 11.41
CA ALA A 476 24.55 18.16 12.31
C ALA A 476 23.30 18.66 11.58
N HIS A 477 22.15 18.58 12.25
CA HIS A 477 20.92 19.21 11.81
C HIS A 477 21.07 20.73 11.77
N ASN A 478 20.60 21.33 10.69
CA ASN A 478 20.39 22.75 10.58
C ASN A 478 19.17 23.14 11.43
N GLN A 479 19.46 23.63 12.64
CA GLN A 479 18.46 24.04 13.62
C GLN A 479 17.81 25.40 13.31
N ALA A 480 18.33 26.13 12.33
CA ALA A 480 17.75 27.42 11.95
C ALA A 480 16.41 27.21 11.22
N LEU A 481 15.46 28.10 11.50
CA LEU A 481 14.24 28.25 10.71
C LEU A 481 14.47 29.40 9.73
N GLU A 482 14.24 29.19 8.44
CA GLU A 482 14.47 30.22 7.43
C GLU A 482 13.21 30.51 6.63
N ILE A 483 12.87 31.78 6.47
CA ILE A 483 11.66 32.22 5.76
C ILE A 483 12.07 32.97 4.50
N TYR A 484 11.74 32.42 3.34
CA TYR A 484 11.99 33.03 2.04
C TYR A 484 10.89 34.01 1.63
N SER A 485 11.31 35.16 1.12
CA SER A 485 10.45 36.15 0.46
C SER A 485 10.89 36.31 -0.99
N ASP A 486 9.99 35.98 -1.92
CA ASP A 486 10.18 36.12 -3.37
C ASP A 486 10.22 37.59 -3.80
N LYS A 487 9.46 38.46 -3.12
CA LYS A 487 9.41 39.91 -3.37
C LYS A 487 10.75 40.61 -3.17
N THR A 488 11.51 40.16 -2.17
CA THR A 488 12.82 40.72 -1.83
C THR A 488 13.98 39.83 -2.25
N ASN A 489 13.69 38.59 -2.65
CA ASN A 489 14.67 37.53 -2.89
C ASN A 489 15.63 37.35 -1.70
N THR A 490 15.09 37.19 -0.49
CA THR A 490 15.88 37.06 0.74
C THR A 490 15.31 36.02 1.69
N TRP A 491 16.21 35.39 2.46
CA TRP A 491 15.88 34.54 3.60
C TRP A 491 16.01 35.30 4.92
N GLN A 492 15.01 35.15 5.79
CA GLN A 492 15.03 35.62 7.17
C GLN A 492 15.26 34.43 8.10
N THR A 493 16.25 34.52 8.99
CA THR A 493 16.56 33.45 9.95
C THR A 493 15.87 33.69 11.30
N LEU A 494 15.29 32.63 11.85
CA LEU A 494 14.76 32.53 13.21
C LEU A 494 15.39 31.32 13.92
N GLN A 495 15.29 31.28 15.24
CA GLN A 495 15.78 30.18 16.06
C GLN A 495 14.70 29.71 17.03
N PHE A 496 14.67 28.42 17.33
CA PHE A 496 13.82 27.90 18.41
C PHE A 496 14.26 28.42 19.78
N ALA A 497 13.34 28.40 20.74
CA ALA A 497 13.66 28.65 22.14
C ALA A 497 14.73 27.69 22.66
N PRO A 498 15.66 28.15 23.53
CA PRO A 498 16.68 27.30 24.12
C PRO A 498 16.08 26.04 24.76
N GLY A 499 16.74 24.90 24.55
CA GLY A 499 16.33 23.60 25.09
C GLY A 499 15.44 22.75 24.16
N PHE A 500 14.98 23.29 23.04
CA PHE A 500 14.35 22.48 21.99
C PHE A 500 15.43 21.84 21.09
N PRO A 501 15.38 20.53 20.80
CA PRO A 501 16.43 19.83 20.04
C PRO A 501 16.45 20.17 18.54
N GLY A 502 15.43 20.85 18.04
CA GLY A 502 15.19 21.06 16.61
C GLY A 502 14.12 20.12 16.07
N LEU A 503 13.96 20.08 14.76
CA LEU A 503 13.05 19.18 14.05
C LEU A 503 13.84 18.08 13.35
N PRO A 504 13.28 16.87 13.18
CA PRO A 504 13.93 15.79 12.45
C PRO A 504 13.94 16.04 10.93
N LEU A 505 14.72 15.27 10.18
CA LEU A 505 14.78 15.28 8.71
C LEU A 505 13.38 15.01 8.11
N TYR A 506 13.03 15.77 7.08
CA TYR A 506 11.70 15.83 6.48
C TYR A 506 10.56 15.82 7.51
N ALA A 507 10.65 16.67 8.53
CA ALA A 507 9.57 16.85 9.49
C ALA A 507 8.23 17.17 8.79
N HIS A 508 7.16 16.43 9.09
CA HIS A 508 5.85 16.71 8.48
C HIS A 508 5.20 17.93 9.13
N LEU A 509 5.13 19.04 8.39
CA LEU A 509 4.67 20.34 8.88
C LEU A 509 3.36 20.79 8.24
N PHE A 510 2.49 21.39 9.05
CA PHE A 510 1.19 21.90 8.62
C PHE A 510 0.98 23.33 9.11
N LEU A 511 0.69 24.26 8.18
CA LEU A 511 0.21 25.61 8.54
C LEU A 511 -1.22 25.53 9.08
N LEU A 512 -1.43 26.05 10.29
CA LEU A 512 -2.75 26.10 10.92
C LEU A 512 -3.49 27.39 10.56
N GLN A 513 -4.81 27.36 10.65
CA GLN A 513 -5.68 28.48 10.31
C GLN A 513 -5.40 29.76 11.13
N ASP A 514 -4.75 29.66 12.29
CA ASP A 514 -4.37 30.81 13.10
C ASP A 514 -2.94 31.34 12.82
N GLY A 515 -2.24 30.72 11.87
CA GLY A 515 -0.90 31.08 11.44
C GLY A 515 0.24 30.42 12.23
N ARG A 516 -0.06 29.56 13.21
CA ARG A 516 0.93 28.68 13.85
C ARG A 516 1.25 27.49 12.94
N ILE A 517 2.35 26.81 13.22
CA ILE A 517 2.76 25.60 12.49
C ILE A 517 2.65 24.40 13.42
N PHE A 518 2.15 23.28 12.91
CA PHE A 518 2.10 22.01 13.59
C PHE A 518 3.08 21.01 12.99
N PHE A 519 3.85 20.33 13.83
CA PHE A 519 4.67 19.18 13.49
C PHE A 519 3.98 17.89 13.95
N SER A 520 3.73 16.94 13.04
CA SER A 520 2.93 15.74 13.33
C SER A 520 3.68 14.59 13.99
N GLY A 521 5.01 14.64 14.05
CA GLY A 521 5.84 13.51 14.50
C GLY A 521 6.38 12.63 13.37
N GLY A 522 5.92 12.81 12.13
CA GLY A 522 6.46 12.11 10.96
C GLY A 522 7.84 12.63 10.55
N ARG A 523 8.72 11.72 10.12
CA ARG A 523 10.13 11.99 9.79
C ARG A 523 10.67 10.98 8.78
N MET A 524 11.84 11.25 8.20
CA MET A 524 12.50 10.37 7.24
C MET A 524 13.95 10.05 7.61
N ASP A 525 14.24 8.76 7.77
CA ASP A 525 15.54 8.16 8.11
C ASP A 525 16.39 8.94 9.12
N ASP A 526 15.72 9.34 10.20
CA ASP A 526 16.32 10.13 11.26
C ASP A 526 16.08 9.51 12.65
N PRO A 527 17.15 9.24 13.43
CA PRO A 527 17.02 8.80 14.81
C PRO A 527 16.50 9.90 15.74
N LEU A 528 16.50 11.17 15.33
CA LEU A 528 16.00 12.28 16.16
C LEU A 528 14.48 12.17 16.37
N GLN A 529 14.09 11.66 17.54
CA GLN A 529 12.69 11.59 17.94
C GLN A 529 12.28 12.87 18.66
N VAL A 530 11.36 13.62 18.06
CA VAL A 530 10.81 14.85 18.63
C VAL A 530 9.32 14.65 18.86
N GLN A 531 8.85 15.03 20.04
CA GLN A 531 7.42 15.00 20.33
C GLN A 531 6.68 15.94 19.38
N PRO A 532 5.52 15.54 18.81
CA PRO A 532 4.67 16.44 18.03
C PRO A 532 4.43 17.75 18.78
N CYS A 533 4.41 18.87 18.05
CA CYS A 533 4.34 20.17 18.68
C CYS A 533 3.75 21.25 17.78
N ILE A 534 3.25 22.31 18.39
CA ILE A 534 2.81 23.54 17.72
C ILE A 534 3.83 24.64 18.02
N PHE A 535 4.23 25.41 17.02
CA PHE A 535 5.16 26.53 17.18
C PHE A 535 4.70 27.80 16.45
N ASP A 536 5.14 28.96 16.95
CA ASP A 536 4.69 30.29 16.47
C ASP A 536 5.87 31.13 15.96
N LEU A 537 5.88 31.38 14.66
CA LEU A 537 6.93 32.15 13.96
C LEU A 537 6.87 33.66 14.22
N LYS A 538 5.84 34.17 14.91
CA LYS A 538 5.72 35.60 15.24
C LYS A 538 6.68 36.04 16.35
N GLN A 539 7.33 35.10 17.02
CA GLN A 539 8.27 35.34 18.11
C GLN A 539 9.67 34.84 17.73
N ASN A 540 10.71 35.53 18.21
CA ASN A 540 12.10 35.09 18.09
C ASN A 540 12.79 35.30 19.44
N PRO A 541 13.16 34.24 20.17
CA PRO A 541 13.11 32.84 19.76
C PRO A 541 11.68 32.27 19.60
N VAL A 542 11.54 31.25 18.76
CA VAL A 542 10.28 30.58 18.41
C VAL A 542 9.87 29.62 19.53
N PRO A 543 8.74 29.86 20.23
CA PRO A 543 8.25 28.97 21.28
C PRO A 543 7.60 27.71 20.69
N VAL A 544 7.67 26.62 21.45
CA VAL A 544 7.07 25.32 21.10
C VAL A 544 6.10 24.88 22.20
N LYS A 545 4.96 24.29 21.81
CA LYS A 545 3.99 23.66 22.71
C LYS A 545 3.80 22.19 22.29
N PRO A 546 4.18 21.21 23.13
CA PRO A 546 3.98 19.80 22.80
C PRO A 546 2.51 19.40 22.63
N VAL A 547 2.29 18.39 21.80
CA VAL A 547 1.03 17.70 21.56
C VAL A 547 1.26 16.21 21.88
N PRO A 548 0.65 15.67 22.95
CA PRO A 548 0.95 14.32 23.44
C PRO A 548 0.12 13.23 22.74
N ASP A 549 0.34 12.00 23.22
CA ASP A 549 -0.48 10.81 22.96
C ASP A 549 -0.41 10.22 21.54
N LEU A 550 0.65 10.53 20.77
CA LEU A 550 0.92 9.89 19.49
C LEU A 550 1.18 8.39 19.69
N LEU A 551 0.46 7.53 18.96
CA LEU A 551 0.70 6.09 18.98
C LEU A 551 1.99 5.73 18.25
N ASP A 552 2.73 4.77 18.80
CA ASP A 552 4.00 4.24 18.28
C ASP A 552 4.97 5.32 17.78
N PRO A 553 5.33 6.32 18.60
CA PRO A 553 6.15 7.46 18.15
C PRO A 553 7.53 7.04 17.60
N VAL A 554 8.06 5.91 18.08
CA VAL A 554 9.30 5.31 17.59
C VAL A 554 9.15 4.82 16.15
N LEU A 555 8.00 4.26 15.77
CA LEU A 555 7.71 3.70 14.45
C LEU A 555 7.16 4.72 13.43
N ARG A 556 7.28 6.03 13.69
CA ARG A 556 6.84 7.08 12.75
C ARG A 556 7.90 7.50 11.73
N ASN A 557 9.00 6.76 11.64
CA ASN A 557 9.95 6.92 10.54
C ASN A 557 9.30 6.46 9.24
N GLN A 558 9.46 7.25 8.17
CA GLN A 558 8.91 6.98 6.84
C GLN A 558 7.38 6.74 6.83
N SER A 559 6.69 7.42 7.75
CA SER A 559 5.22 7.48 7.81
C SER A 559 4.68 8.47 6.77
N ALA A 560 3.36 8.60 6.68
CA ALA A 560 2.71 9.68 5.96
C ALA A 560 1.84 10.53 6.89
N SER A 561 1.58 11.78 6.51
CA SER A 561 0.66 12.64 7.25
C SER A 561 -0.14 13.54 6.32
N VAL A 562 -1.40 13.81 6.68
CA VAL A 562 -2.30 14.70 5.95
C VAL A 562 -3.06 15.63 6.88
N LEU A 563 -3.34 16.85 6.42
CA LEU A 563 -4.39 17.70 6.98
C LEU A 563 -5.71 17.21 6.40
N LEU A 564 -6.52 16.55 7.22
CA LEU A 564 -7.76 15.93 6.77
C LEU A 564 -8.70 16.96 6.13
N PRO A 565 -9.39 16.58 5.04
CA PRO A 565 -10.35 17.44 4.38
C PRO A 565 -11.66 17.50 5.18
N PRO A 566 -12.38 18.64 5.15
CA PRO A 566 -11.88 19.92 4.68
C PRO A 566 -10.88 20.50 5.69
N ALA A 567 -9.87 21.23 5.20
CA ALA A 567 -8.85 21.87 6.03
C ALA A 567 -9.44 22.73 7.15
N GLN A 568 -10.65 23.25 6.96
CA GLN A 568 -11.45 23.96 7.95
C GLN A 568 -11.49 23.24 9.29
N ASP A 569 -11.49 21.91 9.32
CA ASP A 569 -11.62 21.12 10.53
C ASP A 569 -10.34 21.09 11.37
N GLN A 570 -9.19 21.40 10.76
CA GLN A 570 -7.88 21.44 11.44
C GLN A 570 -7.54 20.12 12.15
N LYS A 571 -7.91 19.00 11.52
CA LYS A 571 -7.54 17.66 11.99
C LYS A 571 -6.35 17.16 11.19
N VAL A 572 -5.29 16.73 11.87
CA VAL A 572 -4.13 16.13 11.21
C VAL A 572 -4.09 14.65 11.53
N MET A 573 -3.91 13.84 10.50
CA MET A 573 -3.76 12.40 10.56
C MET A 573 -2.31 12.02 10.27
N ILE A 574 -1.76 11.10 11.05
CA ILE A 574 -0.50 10.41 10.79
C ILE A 574 -0.77 8.90 10.73
N MET A 575 -0.16 8.23 9.76
CA MET A 575 -0.42 6.83 9.44
C MET A 575 0.83 6.11 8.95
N GLY A 576 0.92 4.83 9.27
CA GLY A 576 2.05 3.99 8.89
C GLY A 576 3.36 4.40 9.53
N GLY A 577 4.44 3.93 8.89
CA GLY A 577 5.82 4.10 9.32
C GLY A 577 6.43 2.81 9.86
N GLY A 578 7.73 2.83 10.09
CA GLY A 578 8.49 1.68 10.61
C GLY A 578 9.68 2.13 11.45
N PRO A 579 10.61 1.21 11.76
CA PRO A 579 11.83 1.54 12.47
C PRO A 579 12.76 2.44 11.64
N VAL A 580 13.82 2.94 12.27
CA VAL A 580 14.87 3.74 11.62
C VAL A 580 15.98 2.82 11.12
N GLY A 581 16.36 2.96 9.85
CA GLY A 581 17.47 2.22 9.23
C GLY A 581 17.14 0.76 8.88
N LYS A 582 17.90 0.21 7.93
CA LYS A 582 17.63 -1.11 7.31
C LYS A 582 17.99 -2.31 8.19
N GLU A 583 18.83 -2.10 9.22
CA GLU A 583 19.29 -3.15 10.13
C GLU A 583 18.18 -3.62 11.08
N ASP A 584 17.27 -2.72 11.45
CA ASP A 584 16.09 -3.06 12.22
C ASP A 584 15.02 -3.65 11.29
N LYS A 585 14.69 -4.92 11.53
CA LYS A 585 13.75 -5.70 10.73
C LYS A 585 12.35 -5.79 11.34
N THR A 586 12.05 -4.96 12.34
CA THR A 586 10.69 -4.82 12.87
C THR A 586 9.75 -4.38 11.77
N ASP A 587 8.59 -5.00 11.69
CA ASP A 587 7.57 -4.68 10.69
C ASP A 587 7.01 -3.26 10.86
N ALA A 588 6.53 -2.71 9.75
CA ALA A 588 5.79 -1.45 9.73
C ALA A 588 4.56 -1.49 10.65
N THR A 589 4.15 -0.32 11.12
CA THR A 589 2.94 -0.15 11.91
C THR A 589 1.72 0.09 11.00
N ASP A 590 0.57 -0.46 11.39
CA ASP A 590 -0.75 -0.17 10.81
C ASP A 590 -1.44 1.02 11.51
N LYS A 591 -0.84 1.55 12.59
CA LYS A 591 -1.50 2.48 13.49
C LYS A 591 -1.73 3.82 12.84
N VAL A 592 -2.90 4.38 13.12
CA VAL A 592 -3.33 5.70 12.69
C VAL A 592 -3.60 6.55 13.93
N SER A 593 -3.14 7.80 13.92
CA SER A 593 -3.44 8.77 14.98
C SER A 593 -3.95 10.06 14.38
N ILE A 594 -5.04 10.60 14.94
CA ILE A 594 -5.64 11.87 14.54
C ILE A 594 -5.58 12.85 15.70
N VAL A 595 -5.23 14.10 15.44
CA VAL A 595 -5.30 15.21 16.40
C VAL A 595 -6.25 16.29 15.90
N ASP A 596 -7.14 16.75 16.77
CA ASP A 596 -7.95 17.96 16.55
C ASP A 596 -7.20 19.19 17.09
N LEU A 597 -6.75 20.06 16.19
CA LEU A 597 -5.95 21.24 16.53
C LEU A 597 -6.81 22.46 16.90
N LYS A 598 -8.14 22.38 16.83
CA LYS A 598 -9.05 23.37 17.41
C LYS A 598 -9.30 23.14 18.90
N ALA A 599 -9.02 21.94 19.41
CA ALA A 599 -9.14 21.67 20.83
C ALA A 599 -8.26 22.63 21.64
N ALA A 600 -8.72 23.07 22.81
CA ALA A 600 -7.93 23.95 23.69
C ALA A 600 -6.60 23.30 24.12
N ASN A 601 -6.62 21.97 24.28
CA ASN A 601 -5.46 21.13 24.56
C ASN A 601 -5.44 19.97 23.54
N PRO A 602 -4.87 20.19 22.34
CA PRO A 602 -4.77 19.16 21.33
C PRO A 602 -3.96 17.97 21.85
N LYS A 603 -4.46 16.77 21.56
CA LYS A 603 -3.80 15.50 21.80
C LYS A 603 -4.22 14.51 20.71
N TYR A 604 -3.35 13.55 20.42
CA TYR A 604 -3.69 12.48 19.49
C TYR A 604 -4.72 11.52 20.11
N VAL A 605 -5.54 10.96 19.23
CA VAL A 605 -6.42 9.83 19.51
C VAL A 605 -6.20 8.76 18.44
N ALA A 606 -6.41 7.50 18.83
CA ALA A 606 -6.44 6.39 17.88
C ALA A 606 -7.59 6.58 16.89
N ALA A 607 -7.34 6.25 15.63
CA ALA A 607 -8.36 6.09 14.59
C ALA A 607 -8.35 4.63 14.09
N ALA A 608 -9.23 4.27 13.17
CA ALA A 608 -9.21 2.95 12.55
C ALA A 608 -7.81 2.67 11.94
N PRO A 609 -7.17 1.54 12.27
CA PRO A 609 -5.87 1.19 11.71
C PRO A 609 -5.99 0.89 10.21
N MET A 610 -4.89 1.07 9.47
CA MET A 610 -4.80 0.60 8.09
C MET A 610 -5.03 -0.92 8.05
N GLN A 611 -5.59 -1.42 6.96
CA GLN A 611 -5.78 -2.86 6.78
C GLN A 611 -4.45 -3.56 6.48
N LEU A 612 -3.48 -2.84 5.91
CA LEU A 612 -2.14 -3.33 5.62
C LEU A 612 -1.07 -2.41 6.22
N PRO A 613 -0.26 -2.87 7.19
CA PRO A 613 0.86 -2.11 7.70
C PRO A 613 1.86 -1.80 6.59
N ARG A 614 2.37 -0.55 6.58
CA ARG A 614 3.30 -0.06 5.56
C ARG A 614 4.15 1.11 6.06
N LEU A 615 5.41 1.12 5.65
CA LEU A 615 6.27 2.30 5.57
C LEU A 615 6.58 2.61 4.09
N HIS A 616 7.12 3.80 3.77
CA HIS A 616 7.33 4.29 2.38
C HIS A 616 6.05 4.61 1.60
N LEU A 617 4.91 4.59 2.29
CA LEU A 617 3.61 4.91 1.71
C LEU A 617 3.53 6.34 1.19
N ASN A 618 2.66 6.57 0.21
CA ASN A 618 2.24 7.89 -0.23
C ASN A 618 0.77 8.11 0.11
N SER A 619 0.38 9.37 0.35
CA SER A 619 -1.02 9.73 0.65
C SER A 619 -1.49 10.95 -0.15
N VAL A 620 -2.73 10.91 -0.64
CA VAL A 620 -3.30 11.93 -1.53
C VAL A 620 -4.73 12.27 -1.10
N LEU A 621 -5.00 13.56 -0.84
CA LEU A 621 -6.35 14.06 -0.62
C LEU A 621 -7.17 14.01 -1.91
N LEU A 622 -8.36 13.42 -1.85
CA LEU A 622 -9.26 13.30 -3.01
C LEU A 622 -10.39 14.35 -2.97
N PRO A 623 -10.95 14.75 -4.13
CA PRO A 623 -12.01 15.76 -4.21
C PRO A 623 -13.35 15.38 -3.54
N ASP A 624 -13.53 14.11 -3.17
CA ASP A 624 -14.70 13.61 -2.45
C ASP A 624 -14.48 13.53 -0.93
N HIS A 625 -13.41 14.18 -0.44
CA HIS A 625 -12.98 14.25 0.97
C HIS A 625 -12.43 12.94 1.54
N THR A 626 -12.15 11.95 0.69
CA THR A 626 -11.43 10.75 1.11
C THR A 626 -9.91 10.91 0.96
N VAL A 627 -9.14 10.01 1.57
CA VAL A 627 -7.67 10.00 1.51
C VAL A 627 -7.21 8.70 0.86
N PHE A 628 -6.61 8.79 -0.33
CA PHE A 628 -5.94 7.67 -0.97
C PHE A 628 -4.60 7.41 -0.29
N VAL A 629 -4.28 6.14 -0.06
CA VAL A 629 -2.98 5.66 0.42
C VAL A 629 -2.52 4.51 -0.46
N GLY A 630 -1.28 4.54 -0.92
CA GLY A 630 -0.72 3.52 -1.78
C GLY A 630 0.80 3.39 -1.67
N GLY A 631 1.33 2.29 -2.22
CA GLY A 631 2.75 1.96 -2.14
C GLY A 631 3.20 1.57 -0.73
N GLY A 632 4.49 1.43 -0.55
CA GLY A 632 5.11 1.00 0.68
C GLY A 632 5.36 -0.49 0.78
N ALA A 633 6.01 -0.89 1.87
CA ALA A 633 6.30 -2.27 2.24
C ALA A 633 6.22 -2.44 3.76
N LEU A 634 6.24 -3.69 4.23
CA LEU A 634 6.40 -3.98 5.66
C LEU A 634 7.79 -3.65 6.20
N LYS A 635 8.82 -3.82 5.36
CA LYS A 635 10.22 -3.62 5.73
C LYS A 635 10.87 -2.63 4.76
N GLN A 636 11.92 -1.96 5.24
CA GLN A 636 12.61 -0.95 4.44
C GLN A 636 13.19 -1.54 3.17
N GLU A 637 12.69 -1.07 2.02
CA GLU A 637 13.20 -1.40 0.68
C GLU A 637 13.17 -2.90 0.41
N ASP A 638 12.08 -3.56 0.81
CA ASP A 638 11.87 -4.99 0.66
C ASP A 638 10.74 -5.24 -0.34
N GLU A 639 11.09 -5.48 -1.60
CA GLU A 639 10.14 -5.66 -2.71
C GLU A 639 9.19 -6.87 -2.52
N PRO A 640 9.67 -8.07 -2.11
CA PRO A 640 8.79 -9.19 -1.78
C PRO A 640 7.72 -8.86 -0.73
N LEU A 641 8.00 -7.90 0.17
CA LEU A 641 7.10 -7.41 1.21
C LEU A 641 6.36 -6.12 0.85
N SER A 642 6.31 -5.77 -0.43
CA SER A 642 5.58 -4.60 -0.93
C SER A 642 4.06 -4.70 -0.70
N ARG A 643 3.41 -3.55 -0.52
CA ARG A 643 1.97 -3.43 -0.34
C ARG A 643 1.32 -2.85 -1.59
N LEU A 644 1.02 -3.73 -2.55
CA LEU A 644 0.42 -3.35 -3.83
C LEU A 644 -1.04 -2.89 -3.71
N GLN A 645 -1.82 -3.49 -2.80
CA GLN A 645 -3.20 -3.05 -2.56
C GLN A 645 -3.17 -1.63 -1.96
N ALA A 646 -3.77 -0.67 -2.67
CA ALA A 646 -4.01 0.66 -2.12
C ALA A 646 -5.20 0.63 -1.16
N GLU A 647 -5.37 1.70 -0.40
CA GLU A 647 -6.47 1.87 0.55
C GLU A 647 -7.03 3.28 0.45
N ILE A 648 -8.35 3.45 0.61
CA ILE A 648 -8.98 4.76 0.75
C ILE A 648 -9.57 4.86 2.16
N TYR A 649 -9.16 5.87 2.90
CA TYR A 649 -9.73 6.24 4.19
C TYR A 649 -10.86 7.25 4.01
N ASP A 650 -12.02 6.99 4.63
CA ASP A 650 -13.13 7.93 4.75
C ASP A 650 -13.11 8.56 6.16
N PRO A 651 -12.72 9.85 6.27
CA PRO A 651 -12.68 10.55 7.56
C PRO A 651 -14.06 10.76 8.21
N ALA A 652 -15.15 10.70 7.44
CA ALA A 652 -16.50 10.90 7.96
C ALA A 652 -17.00 9.67 8.74
N THR A 653 -16.53 8.49 8.39
CA THR A 653 -16.93 7.21 9.00
C THR A 653 -15.82 6.55 9.82
N ASP A 654 -14.58 7.04 9.73
CA ASP A 654 -13.40 6.42 10.35
C ASP A 654 -13.24 4.96 9.86
N THR A 655 -13.25 4.78 8.53
CA THR A 655 -13.15 3.46 7.90
C THR A 655 -12.20 3.44 6.73
N TRP A 656 -11.53 2.30 6.55
CA TRP A 656 -10.67 2.01 5.40
C TRP A 656 -11.37 1.09 4.41
N HIS A 657 -11.13 1.33 3.13
CA HIS A 657 -11.57 0.48 2.03
C HIS A 657 -10.35 0.04 1.20
N LEU A 658 -10.18 -1.27 1.02
CA LEU A 658 -9.14 -1.83 0.18
C LEU A 658 -9.46 -1.58 -1.30
N MET A 659 -8.48 -1.09 -2.05
CA MET A 659 -8.58 -0.79 -3.47
C MET A 659 -7.90 -1.87 -4.32
N ALA A 660 -8.00 -1.74 -5.64
CA ALA A 660 -7.30 -2.64 -6.56
C ALA A 660 -5.77 -2.60 -6.32
N PRO A 661 -5.07 -3.73 -6.44
CA PRO A 661 -3.61 -3.78 -6.36
C PRO A 661 -2.97 -3.04 -7.53
N ALA A 662 -1.92 -2.27 -7.24
CA ALA A 662 -1.01 -1.75 -8.25
C ALA A 662 -0.24 -2.88 -8.93
N ILE A 663 0.27 -2.63 -10.14
CA ILE A 663 1.08 -3.59 -10.90
C ILE A 663 2.55 -3.47 -10.48
N VAL A 664 2.97 -2.25 -10.10
CA VAL A 664 4.36 -1.94 -9.80
C VAL A 664 4.55 -1.67 -8.30
N PRO A 665 5.52 -2.33 -7.63
CA PRO A 665 5.93 -2.00 -6.28
C PRO A 665 6.42 -0.55 -6.17
N ARG A 666 5.87 0.22 -5.23
CA ARG A 666 6.24 1.63 -4.97
C ARG A 666 6.88 1.76 -3.60
N LEU A 667 8.18 1.60 -3.50
CA LEU A 667 8.90 1.59 -2.21
C LEU A 667 9.47 2.98 -1.87
N TYR A 668 10.59 3.00 -1.15
CA TYR A 668 11.37 4.20 -0.87
C TYR A 668 11.63 5.01 -2.15
N HIS A 669 11.59 6.35 -2.03
CA HIS A 669 11.62 7.30 -3.15
C HIS A 669 10.47 7.23 -4.18
N SER A 670 9.38 6.51 -3.88
CA SER A 670 8.16 6.63 -4.70
C SER A 670 7.39 7.91 -4.37
N THR A 671 6.57 8.37 -5.33
CA THR A 671 5.72 9.56 -5.23
C THR A 671 4.30 9.27 -5.71
N ALA A 672 3.32 9.99 -5.17
CA ALA A 672 1.95 10.01 -5.70
C ALA A 672 1.31 11.41 -5.65
N LEU A 673 0.54 11.78 -6.67
CA LEU A 673 -0.11 13.09 -6.80
C LEU A 673 -1.53 13.00 -7.37
N LEU A 674 -2.43 13.87 -6.89
CA LEU A 674 -3.74 14.08 -7.51
C LEU A 674 -3.59 14.82 -8.85
N LEU A 675 -4.23 14.32 -9.90
CA LEU A 675 -4.31 14.95 -11.21
C LEU A 675 -5.58 15.81 -11.34
N PRO A 676 -5.60 16.82 -12.25
CA PRO A 676 -6.77 17.67 -12.47
C PRO A 676 -8.03 16.92 -12.92
N ASP A 677 -7.88 15.74 -13.49
CA ASP A 677 -8.99 14.89 -13.89
C ASP A 677 -9.51 13.98 -12.77
N GLY A 678 -9.02 14.15 -11.53
CA GLY A 678 -9.43 13.35 -10.38
C GLY A 678 -8.81 11.95 -10.32
N ARG A 679 -7.79 11.65 -11.13
CA ARG A 679 -7.00 10.42 -10.97
C ARG A 679 -5.79 10.67 -10.06
N VAL A 680 -5.12 9.61 -9.64
CA VAL A 680 -3.85 9.69 -8.89
C VAL A 680 -2.75 9.11 -9.74
N VAL A 681 -1.66 9.85 -9.97
CA VAL A 681 -0.44 9.28 -10.59
C VAL A 681 0.47 8.74 -9.50
N ALA A 682 1.07 7.57 -9.73
CA ALA A 682 2.14 6.99 -8.91
C ALA A 682 3.39 6.74 -9.76
N ALA A 683 4.55 7.06 -9.20
CA ALA A 683 5.84 7.02 -9.89
C ALA A 683 6.99 6.72 -8.91
N GLY A 684 8.16 6.33 -9.44
CA GLY A 684 9.37 6.17 -8.63
C GLY A 684 9.37 4.93 -7.75
N GLY A 685 10.49 4.72 -7.07
CA GLY A 685 10.77 3.58 -6.21
C GLY A 685 12.21 3.08 -6.38
N ASN A 686 12.87 2.72 -5.28
CA ASN A 686 14.16 2.01 -5.29
C ASN A 686 14.01 0.65 -4.62
N PRO A 687 13.82 -0.43 -5.40
CA PRO A 687 13.70 -1.79 -4.86
C PRO A 687 14.97 -2.29 -4.16
N GLU A 688 16.17 -1.85 -4.56
CA GLU A 688 17.46 -2.33 -4.00
C GLU A 688 18.43 -1.22 -3.52
N GLY A 689 17.95 -0.01 -3.22
CA GLY A 689 18.77 1.05 -2.59
C GLY A 689 19.80 1.77 -3.46
N GLY A 690 19.66 1.71 -4.80
CA GLY A 690 20.33 2.62 -5.75
C GLY A 690 21.86 2.52 -5.85
N GLN A 691 22.44 1.35 -5.62
CA GLN A 691 23.88 1.06 -5.63
C GLN A 691 24.48 0.80 -7.05
N SER A 692 23.67 0.48 -8.06
CA SER A 692 24.05 0.09 -9.43
C SER A 692 23.77 1.19 -10.48
N VAL A 693 23.92 0.87 -11.77
CA VAL A 693 24.60 1.68 -12.81
C VAL A 693 23.75 2.14 -14.01
N THR A 694 24.31 3.12 -14.74
CA THR A 694 23.88 3.73 -16.03
C THR A 694 22.65 4.63 -15.97
N TRP A 695 22.56 5.61 -16.88
CA TRP A 695 21.44 6.56 -16.98
C TRP A 695 20.36 6.06 -17.97
N GLU A 696 20.44 4.79 -18.38
CA GLU A 696 19.59 4.21 -19.42
C GLU A 696 18.57 3.23 -18.80
N PRO A 697 17.27 3.41 -19.06
CA PRO A 697 16.26 2.44 -18.64
C PRO A 697 16.30 1.17 -19.54
N PRO A 698 15.97 -0.02 -19.00
CA PRO A 698 15.58 -0.26 -17.60
C PRO A 698 16.81 -0.42 -16.69
N ASP A 699 16.91 0.45 -15.67
CA ASP A 699 17.80 0.24 -14.53
C ASP A 699 17.01 -0.60 -13.51
N PRO A 700 17.44 -1.83 -13.19
CA PRO A 700 16.68 -2.71 -12.30
C PRO A 700 16.55 -2.15 -10.87
N GLU A 701 17.38 -1.16 -10.48
CA GLU A 701 17.31 -0.55 -9.15
C GLU A 701 16.50 0.76 -9.10
N GLU A 702 15.96 1.21 -10.24
CA GLU A 702 15.12 2.40 -10.35
C GLU A 702 13.80 2.10 -11.03
N GLU A 703 12.72 2.31 -10.29
CA GLU A 703 11.38 2.12 -10.82
C GLU A 703 10.87 3.40 -11.53
N MET A 704 11.12 3.48 -12.84
CA MET A 704 10.70 4.61 -13.66
C MET A 704 9.33 4.44 -14.34
N ARG A 705 8.66 3.29 -14.24
CA ARG A 705 7.34 3.11 -14.86
C ARG A 705 6.31 3.98 -14.15
N LEU A 706 5.35 4.48 -14.91
CA LEU A 706 4.26 5.32 -14.40
C LEU A 706 2.95 4.53 -14.36
N GLU A 707 2.21 4.68 -13.28
CA GLU A 707 0.84 4.17 -13.18
C GLU A 707 -0.14 5.27 -12.81
N VAL A 708 -1.38 5.13 -13.25
CA VAL A 708 -2.47 6.01 -12.87
C VAL A 708 -3.59 5.19 -12.24
N PHE A 709 -3.97 5.57 -11.03
CA PHE A 709 -5.13 5.05 -10.34
C PHE A 709 -6.36 5.92 -10.62
N SER A 710 -7.44 5.29 -11.07
CA SER A 710 -8.76 5.89 -11.20
C SER A 710 -9.60 5.51 -9.97
N PRO A 711 -9.92 6.43 -9.05
CA PRO A 711 -10.68 6.11 -7.86
C PRO A 711 -12.13 5.69 -8.16
N PRO A 712 -12.80 4.97 -7.24
CA PRO A 712 -14.16 4.46 -7.43
C PRO A 712 -15.19 5.50 -7.88
N TYR A 713 -15.05 6.75 -7.43
CA TYR A 713 -15.96 7.83 -7.81
C TYR A 713 -16.00 8.12 -9.33
N LEU A 714 -14.96 7.77 -10.09
CA LEU A 714 -14.94 7.97 -11.54
C LEU A 714 -15.82 6.97 -12.29
N PHE A 715 -16.33 5.95 -11.59
CA PHE A 715 -17.19 4.90 -12.16
C PHE A 715 -18.65 5.00 -11.67
N LYS A 716 -18.99 6.01 -10.86
CA LYS A 716 -20.33 6.20 -10.28
C LYS A 716 -21.30 6.99 -11.16
N GLY A 717 -20.88 7.43 -12.35
CA GLY A 717 -21.76 8.09 -13.33
C GLY A 717 -21.13 9.31 -14.01
N ALA A 718 -21.99 10.16 -14.57
CA ALA A 718 -21.55 11.36 -15.28
C ALA A 718 -20.95 12.40 -14.33
N ARG A 719 -19.85 13.02 -14.75
CA ARG A 719 -19.15 14.03 -13.95
C ARG A 719 -19.84 15.39 -14.03
N PRO A 720 -19.93 16.14 -12.91
CA PRO A 720 -20.30 17.54 -12.94
C PRO A 720 -19.38 18.37 -13.86
N VAL A 721 -19.92 19.43 -14.46
CA VAL A 721 -19.15 20.30 -15.37
C VAL A 721 -19.04 21.70 -14.77
N ILE A 722 -17.81 22.21 -14.74
CA ILE A 722 -17.52 23.61 -14.43
C ILE A 722 -17.46 24.38 -15.75
N GLY A 723 -18.33 25.38 -15.90
CA GLY A 723 -18.27 26.34 -17.01
C GLY A 723 -17.04 27.25 -16.93
N ASP A 724 -17.04 28.34 -17.70
CA ASP A 724 -15.94 29.29 -17.64
C ASP A 724 -15.92 30.03 -16.30
N VAL A 725 -14.74 30.11 -15.69
CA VAL A 725 -14.48 30.83 -14.45
C VAL A 725 -13.31 31.78 -14.66
N VAL A 726 -13.39 32.97 -14.05
CA VAL A 726 -12.23 33.88 -14.02
C VAL A 726 -11.11 33.24 -13.21
N THR A 727 -9.86 33.37 -13.66
CA THR A 727 -8.72 32.72 -13.02
C THR A 727 -8.32 33.39 -11.70
N GLU A 728 -8.32 34.72 -11.64
CA GLU A 728 -7.80 35.50 -10.51
C GLU A 728 -8.86 35.75 -9.44
N TRP A 729 -8.62 35.24 -8.23
CA TRP A 729 -9.54 35.29 -7.11
C TRP A 729 -8.97 36.02 -5.90
N LYS A 730 -9.85 36.68 -5.13
CA LYS A 730 -9.53 37.42 -3.91
C LYS A 730 -10.16 36.80 -2.68
N TYR A 731 -9.47 36.86 -1.54
CA TYR A 731 -10.00 36.42 -0.26
C TYR A 731 -11.32 37.11 0.11
N GLY A 732 -12.26 36.34 0.68
CA GLY A 732 -13.56 36.83 1.13
C GLY A 732 -14.57 37.16 0.02
N GLN A 733 -14.18 37.14 -1.25
CA GLN A 733 -15.10 37.42 -2.34
C GLN A 733 -16.11 36.29 -2.53
N THR A 734 -17.29 36.61 -3.08
CA THR A 734 -18.25 35.62 -3.55
C THR A 734 -18.17 35.50 -5.07
N ILE A 735 -17.92 34.29 -5.55
CA ILE A 735 -17.84 33.95 -6.97
C ILE A 735 -19.15 33.37 -7.48
N THR A 736 -19.33 33.36 -8.79
CA THR A 736 -20.40 32.63 -9.46
C THR A 736 -19.78 31.62 -10.41
N ILE A 737 -20.19 30.35 -10.30
CA ILE A 737 -19.72 29.23 -11.13
C ILE A 737 -20.93 28.70 -11.91
N ALA A 738 -20.80 28.61 -13.23
CA ALA A 738 -21.81 27.95 -14.06
C ALA A 738 -21.64 26.43 -14.02
N SER A 739 -22.73 25.71 -13.80
CA SER A 739 -22.77 24.25 -13.86
C SER A 739 -24.20 23.76 -14.11
N PRO A 740 -24.44 22.88 -15.10
CA PRO A 740 -25.74 22.24 -15.29
C PRO A 740 -26.24 21.48 -14.06
N GLN A 741 -25.33 21.02 -13.20
CA GLN A 741 -25.60 20.27 -11.98
C GLN A 741 -25.85 21.17 -10.76
N ALA A 742 -25.99 22.48 -10.94
CA ALA A 742 -26.35 23.38 -9.83
C ALA A 742 -27.67 22.94 -9.17
N GLY A 743 -27.62 22.61 -7.88
CA GLY A 743 -28.73 22.08 -7.10
C GLY A 743 -28.50 20.65 -6.58
N THR A 744 -27.52 19.92 -7.13
CA THR A 744 -27.14 18.57 -6.71
C THR A 744 -25.67 18.46 -6.31
N LEU A 745 -25.02 19.59 -6.03
CA LEU A 745 -23.61 19.60 -5.62
C LEU A 745 -23.52 19.60 -4.10
N ARG A 746 -22.68 18.70 -3.59
CA ARG A 746 -22.36 18.60 -2.16
C ARG A 746 -21.26 19.57 -1.77
N TRP A 747 -20.21 19.67 -2.59
CA TRP A 747 -19.03 20.47 -2.28
C TRP A 747 -18.59 21.31 -3.47
N VAL A 748 -18.04 22.48 -3.16
CA VAL A 748 -17.20 23.29 -4.05
C VAL A 748 -15.89 23.47 -3.31
N SER A 749 -14.79 22.94 -3.83
CA SER A 749 -13.54 22.83 -3.08
C SER A 749 -12.36 23.31 -3.91
N LEU A 750 -11.42 23.96 -3.23
CA LEU A 750 -10.09 24.28 -3.75
C LEU A 750 -9.10 23.24 -3.23
N VAL A 751 -8.49 22.49 -4.13
CA VAL A 751 -7.39 21.57 -3.80
C VAL A 751 -6.08 22.22 -4.23
N LYS A 752 -5.19 22.48 -3.27
CA LYS A 752 -3.86 23.04 -3.55
C LYS A 752 -3.05 22.02 -4.35
N ASN A 753 -2.25 22.50 -5.28
CA ASN A 753 -1.38 21.62 -6.06
C ASN A 753 -0.33 20.94 -5.17
N GLY A 754 -0.17 19.64 -5.37
CA GLY A 754 0.73 18.80 -4.57
C GLY A 754 2.20 18.91 -4.99
N VAL A 755 3.08 18.76 -4.02
CA VAL A 755 4.52 18.55 -4.22
C VAL A 755 5.00 17.55 -3.18
N THR A 756 5.49 16.41 -3.66
CA THR A 756 5.73 15.24 -2.82
C THR A 756 7.12 14.67 -3.02
N THR A 757 7.69 14.19 -1.92
CA THR A 757 8.89 13.39 -1.87
C THR A 757 8.90 12.64 -0.55
N HIS A 758 9.54 11.47 -0.48
CA HIS A 758 9.81 10.77 0.78
C HIS A 758 8.56 10.66 1.69
N SER A 759 7.48 10.10 1.16
CA SER A 759 6.21 9.84 1.87
C SER A 759 5.42 11.06 2.35
N PHE A 760 5.83 12.28 1.99
CA PHE A 760 5.15 13.51 2.41
C PHE A 760 4.93 14.50 1.26
N ASP A 761 3.66 14.86 1.06
CA ASP A 761 3.28 16.00 0.22
C ASP A 761 3.05 17.22 1.11
N SER A 762 3.98 18.17 1.05
CA SER A 762 3.98 19.39 1.87
C SER A 762 3.03 20.47 1.33
N GLY A 763 2.54 20.30 0.10
CA GLY A 763 1.69 21.25 -0.60
C GLY A 763 0.20 20.94 -0.52
N GLN A 764 -0.18 19.66 -0.48
CA GLN A 764 -1.58 19.26 -0.58
C GLN A 764 -2.45 19.82 0.55
N ARG A 765 -3.62 20.34 0.14
CA ARG A 765 -4.65 20.87 1.04
C ARG A 765 -5.97 20.98 0.31
N LEU A 766 -7.06 20.54 0.92
CA LEU A 766 -8.42 20.73 0.40
C LEU A 766 -9.17 21.74 1.26
N VAL A 767 -9.64 22.84 0.66
CA VAL A 767 -10.39 23.90 1.32
C VAL A 767 -11.76 24.06 0.67
N ASP A 768 -12.81 23.87 1.45
CA ASP A 768 -14.17 24.08 0.94
C ASP A 768 -14.52 25.57 0.80
N LEU A 769 -15.33 25.89 -0.21
CA LEU A 769 -15.98 27.18 -0.35
C LEU A 769 -17.39 27.10 0.25
N THR A 770 -17.83 28.17 0.91
CA THR A 770 -19.20 28.21 1.44
C THR A 770 -20.17 28.42 0.28
N ILE A 771 -21.00 27.42 -0.03
CA ILE A 771 -22.07 27.55 -1.01
C ILE A 771 -23.15 28.49 -0.44
N VAL A 772 -23.34 29.63 -1.08
CA VAL A 772 -24.37 30.63 -0.75
C VAL A 772 -25.70 30.28 -1.42
N SER A 773 -25.67 29.79 -2.66
CA SER A 773 -26.86 29.36 -3.40
C SER A 773 -26.50 28.47 -4.58
N GLN A 774 -27.37 27.53 -4.95
CA GLN A 774 -27.28 26.78 -6.21
C GLN A 774 -28.65 26.74 -6.89
N ALA A 775 -28.81 27.49 -7.98
CA ALA A 775 -30.07 27.56 -8.71
C ALA A 775 -29.84 27.96 -10.16
N GLN A 776 -30.74 27.53 -11.06
CA GLN A 776 -30.75 27.96 -12.46
C GLN A 776 -29.41 27.77 -13.19
N GLY A 777 -28.71 26.66 -12.92
CA GLY A 777 -27.40 26.37 -13.52
C GLY A 777 -26.23 27.19 -12.96
N LEU A 778 -26.42 27.90 -11.84
CA LEU A 778 -25.41 28.76 -11.21
C LEU A 778 -25.20 28.40 -9.75
N ILE A 779 -23.94 28.40 -9.33
CA ILE A 779 -23.49 28.23 -7.95
C ILE A 779 -22.85 29.52 -7.50
N ARG A 780 -23.31 30.09 -6.38
CA ARG A 780 -22.61 31.17 -5.70
C ARG A 780 -21.85 30.59 -4.53
N ALA A 781 -20.55 30.82 -4.46
CA ALA A 781 -19.70 30.31 -3.40
C ALA A 781 -18.80 31.42 -2.85
N THR A 782 -18.55 31.44 -1.54
CA THR A 782 -17.71 32.43 -0.88
C THR A 782 -16.34 31.83 -0.57
N ILE A 783 -15.29 32.55 -0.97
CA ILE A 783 -13.91 32.21 -0.66
C ILE A 783 -13.62 32.56 0.79
N THR A 784 -12.88 31.69 1.48
CA THR A 784 -12.41 32.00 2.84
C THR A 784 -11.70 33.36 2.88
N PRO A 785 -11.91 34.19 3.92
CA PRO A 785 -11.13 35.40 4.11
C PRO A 785 -9.75 35.12 4.76
N ASN A 786 -9.49 33.87 5.18
CA ASN A 786 -8.31 33.51 5.96
C ASN A 786 -7.22 32.89 5.08
N PRO A 787 -6.11 33.60 4.83
CA PRO A 787 -5.04 33.08 3.98
C PRO A 787 -4.18 32.02 4.68
N ASN A 788 -4.25 31.86 6.01
CA ASN A 788 -3.61 30.71 6.65
C ASN A 788 -4.39 29.41 6.44
N LEU A 789 -5.71 29.51 6.20
CA LEU A 789 -6.53 28.37 5.84
C LEU A 789 -6.30 27.97 4.38
N ALA A 790 -6.21 28.93 3.47
CA ALA A 790 -5.87 28.71 2.07
C ALA A 790 -4.70 29.64 1.69
N PRO A 791 -3.43 29.20 1.82
CA PRO A 791 -2.26 30.02 1.44
C PRO A 791 -2.33 30.54 0.01
N PRO A 792 -1.82 31.76 -0.28
CA PRO A 792 -1.82 32.29 -1.64
C PRO A 792 -1.20 31.33 -2.66
N GLY A 793 -1.72 31.33 -3.89
CA GLY A 793 -1.21 30.51 -4.98
C GLY A 793 -2.29 29.82 -5.81
N TRP A 794 -1.86 28.83 -6.59
CA TRP A 794 -2.71 28.11 -7.52
C TRP A 794 -3.44 26.95 -6.87
N TYR A 795 -4.69 26.75 -7.28
CA TYR A 795 -5.57 25.70 -6.81
C TYR A 795 -6.34 25.07 -7.97
N MET A 796 -6.61 23.78 -7.83
CA MET A 796 -7.61 23.06 -8.60
C MET A 796 -8.98 23.29 -7.97
N LEU A 797 -9.88 23.95 -8.70
CA LEU A 797 -11.30 24.06 -8.35
C LEU A 797 -12.03 22.79 -8.79
N PHE A 798 -12.58 22.07 -7.83
CA PHE A 798 -13.50 20.96 -8.05
C PHE A 798 -14.92 21.33 -7.60
N ILE A 799 -15.91 20.81 -8.33
CA ILE A 799 -17.27 20.67 -7.82
C ILE A 799 -17.58 19.17 -7.73
N THR A 800 -18.15 18.75 -6.60
CA THR A 800 -18.44 17.33 -6.33
C THR A 800 -19.92 17.17 -6.04
N ASP A 801 -20.56 16.22 -6.71
CA ASP A 801 -21.99 15.97 -6.54
C ASP A 801 -22.34 15.22 -5.24
N THR A 802 -23.63 15.03 -4.99
CA THR A 802 -24.13 14.29 -3.83
C THR A 802 -23.81 12.79 -3.85
N ASN A 803 -23.32 12.24 -4.96
CA ASN A 803 -22.84 10.85 -5.07
C ASN A 803 -21.31 10.74 -4.88
N GLY A 804 -20.63 11.87 -4.69
CA GLY A 804 -19.18 11.94 -4.54
C GLY A 804 -18.43 11.97 -5.88
N VAL A 805 -19.10 12.20 -7.01
CA VAL A 805 -18.45 12.29 -8.33
C VAL A 805 -17.90 13.70 -8.55
N PRO A 806 -16.58 13.88 -8.74
CA PRO A 806 -15.99 15.19 -8.97
C PRO A 806 -15.95 15.57 -10.45
N SER A 807 -16.02 16.87 -10.72
CA SER A 807 -15.71 17.45 -12.03
C SER A 807 -14.25 17.21 -12.44
N VAL A 808 -13.91 17.45 -13.70
CA VAL A 808 -12.52 17.81 -14.04
C VAL A 808 -12.27 19.19 -13.43
N ALA A 809 -11.09 19.40 -12.84
CA ALA A 809 -10.77 20.67 -12.19
C ALA A 809 -10.60 21.82 -13.19
N LYS A 810 -10.85 23.03 -12.69
CA LYS A 810 -10.39 24.28 -13.32
C LYS A 810 -9.32 24.91 -12.45
N TRP A 811 -8.25 25.42 -13.05
CA TRP A 811 -7.21 26.14 -12.31
C TRP A 811 -7.66 27.56 -11.97
N VAL A 812 -7.48 27.93 -10.71
CA VAL A 812 -7.71 29.29 -10.20
C VAL A 812 -6.52 29.74 -9.37
N HIS A 813 -6.32 31.05 -9.29
CA HIS A 813 -5.21 31.68 -8.59
C HIS A 813 -5.74 32.58 -7.49
N LEU A 814 -5.36 32.31 -6.24
CA LEU A 814 -5.87 32.98 -5.04
C LEU A 814 -4.83 33.97 -4.51
N THR A 815 -5.23 35.25 -4.42
CA THR A 815 -4.33 36.38 -4.07
C THR A 815 -4.92 37.39 -3.10
#